data_AF-A0A0N5D7F6-F1
#
_entry.id   AF-A0A0N5D7F6-F1
#
_cell.length_a   1.000
_cell.length_b   1.000
_cell.length_c   1.000
_cell.angle_alpha   90.00
_cell.angle_beta   90.00
_cell.angle_gamma   90.00
#
_symmetry.space_group_name_H-M   'P 1'
#
loop_
_entity.id
_entity.type
_entity.pdbx_description
1 polymer ?
#
loop_
_entity_poly.entity_id
_entity_poly.type
_entity_poly.pdbx_seq_one_letter_code
_entity_poly.pdbx_strand_id
1 'polypeptide(L)'
;MVATEACHSSKFVVLSSLVQSPEYNVVLISRNIDFENNQILHVAGGEHTGIVVNKLADEKPNPKCDVLLSFSVWLRSGNIKKQENRCFRFRFYDSDQSADKHAIAQQFFRDLINSFPRDYVTFLKRILKLMQGGYEMLREIEIVMQFAKENETYQMPDPNEYGKIMSVANSGSEVENVSIAHVQEVLEQAYPNGLSVDIIADSLRCTTVEVDAFLRELETLGVVKELQNEWIRVGTVENIEMSRLPTSFGPRDYPPTVAIITCLFVEKQCIDAIIDNSTTVHRYRSGGDSNIYTLGWIGKHRVVATKLAVIGDSREATTSAGSITTRLLGNFQHVEHVFIVGVGGGVAHYTDAMRHVRLGDVVVSAPNPHSYVFTHSYTVDRATEHVDGFLVRKWDPQDPIISHIAKNMLEAIDHLDTTNSDMNFARPPPQADRLAVPVGGGQMVVIPHPNWDRVNSVVHVGSIGAMVSYRKQTSVTEEQVSEDTSSAAAHLRDKFATEHNLRAVDAGFDSVIAAVNGSRIDSWALIRGIADYQHGQSRAGRIWQVKLLKFNSILNGRGTRSLRCYHSFLFAMSINLTSQFFKLLRQFRRQDLVLFSEEHDRLYKEAKAKSDFSAVTAHYYSVMSSVIDEYFNGNFHFAPPRNEKQSMVDALRELHQHIAQCLELAKDKRCVDIGCGIGGIMQDLADTGADITGITIASNEVVTGNEHFKEKNIKNCRIVQGNCCCLPLLDNQTDCAYAVYALKYLPDLEPALLEVSRILRPGGLFLVYDLLKTDKFGIASEESRSLIKNLEYACGMPSLHTRQAFKNGRLFPTYSLSITRLASDRLADFDRTSTSYHA
;
A
#
# COMPACT_ATOMS: atom_id res chain seq x y z
N MET A 1 -25.68 -59.04 37.73
CA MET A 1 -25.43 -58.01 38.75
C MET A 1 -23.93 -57.97 38.97
N VAL A 2 -23.13 -56.95 38.68
CA VAL A 2 -23.27 -55.55 38.23
C VAL A 2 -21.93 -55.33 37.48
N ALA A 3 -21.91 -54.86 36.24
CA ALA A 3 -21.48 -53.48 35.98
C ALA A 3 -22.02 -53.00 34.63
N THR A 4 -23.10 -52.23 34.71
CA THR A 4 -23.40 -51.14 33.78
C THR A 4 -22.39 -50.00 33.99
N GLU A 5 -22.17 -49.23 32.91
CA GLU A 5 -21.43 -47.95 32.82
C GLU A 5 -19.96 -48.01 32.37
N ALA A 6 -19.79 -48.13 31.04
CA ALA A 6 -18.80 -47.35 30.28
C ALA A 6 -19.33 -47.14 28.85
N CYS A 7 -20.28 -46.22 28.69
CA CYS A 7 -20.85 -45.84 27.40
C CYS A 7 -20.13 -44.58 26.88
N HIS A 8 -19.12 -44.76 26.02
CA HIS A 8 -18.86 -43.97 24.81
C HIS A 8 -17.84 -44.76 23.96
N SER A 9 -18.36 -45.48 22.97
CA SER A 9 -17.66 -46.30 21.99
C SER A 9 -16.50 -45.56 21.31
N SER A 10 -15.32 -46.18 21.23
CA SER A 10 -14.18 -45.69 20.47
C SER A 10 -14.53 -45.59 18.97
N LYS A 11 -14.93 -44.40 18.52
CA LYS A 11 -15.19 -44.14 17.09
C LYS A 11 -13.85 -44.24 16.35
N PHE A 12 -13.76 -45.09 15.34
CA PHE A 12 -12.58 -45.14 14.49
C PHE A 12 -12.51 -43.87 13.63
N VAL A 13 -11.30 -43.44 13.31
CA VAL A 13 -11.05 -42.35 12.36
C VAL A 13 -10.75 -42.96 11.00
N VAL A 14 -11.52 -42.58 9.99
CA VAL A 14 -11.62 -43.31 8.73
C VAL A 14 -11.21 -42.39 7.59
N LEU A 15 -10.24 -42.82 6.80
CA LEU A 15 -9.81 -42.15 5.57
C LEU A 15 -10.50 -42.78 4.37
N SER A 16 -11.28 -42.02 3.62
CA SER A 16 -11.89 -42.46 2.36
C SER A 16 -11.48 -41.52 1.21
N SER A 17 -10.97 -42.07 0.12
CA SER A 17 -10.72 -41.28 -1.10
C SER A 17 -12.01 -41.26 -1.91
N LEU A 18 -12.56 -40.07 -2.16
CA LEU A 18 -13.81 -39.89 -2.92
C LEU A 18 -13.54 -39.63 -4.39
N VAL A 19 -12.49 -38.86 -4.70
CA VAL A 19 -12.10 -38.56 -6.08
C VAL A 19 -10.58 -38.59 -6.19
N GLN A 20 -10.09 -39.26 -7.23
CA GLN A 20 -8.68 -39.28 -7.60
C GLN A 20 -8.53 -38.88 -9.07
N SER A 21 -7.96 -37.70 -9.32
CA SER A 21 -7.75 -37.17 -10.67
C SER A 21 -6.40 -36.43 -10.77
N PRO A 22 -5.81 -36.31 -11.97
CA PRO A 22 -4.60 -35.51 -12.18
C PRO A 22 -4.74 -34.03 -11.80
N GLU A 23 -5.97 -33.48 -11.82
CA GLU A 23 -6.23 -32.04 -11.63
C GLU A 23 -6.78 -31.70 -10.25
N TYR A 24 -7.57 -32.59 -9.65
CA TYR A 24 -8.15 -32.41 -8.32
C TYR A 24 -8.37 -33.74 -7.61
N ASN A 25 -8.21 -33.75 -6.30
CA ASN A 25 -8.42 -34.91 -5.43
C ASN A 25 -9.33 -34.53 -4.28
N VAL A 26 -10.20 -35.45 -3.87
CA VAL A 26 -11.10 -35.27 -2.73
C VAL A 26 -10.93 -36.42 -1.76
N VAL A 27 -10.65 -36.08 -0.51
CA VAL A 27 -10.44 -37.03 0.59
C VAL A 27 -11.39 -36.69 1.73
N LEU A 28 -12.10 -37.69 2.25
CA LEU A 28 -12.96 -37.56 3.41
C LEU A 28 -12.31 -38.26 4.60
N ILE A 29 -12.18 -37.54 5.71
CA ILE A 29 -11.82 -38.11 7.00
C ILE A 29 -13.01 -38.00 7.94
N SER A 30 -13.51 -39.12 8.44
CA SER A 30 -14.72 -39.15 9.27
C SER A 30 -14.53 -40.00 10.51
N ARG A 31 -15.32 -39.72 11.55
CA ARG A 31 -15.48 -40.62 12.70
C ARG A 31 -16.63 -41.57 12.43
N ASN A 32 -16.36 -42.87 12.44
CA ASN A 32 -17.40 -43.87 12.23
C ASN A 32 -17.31 -44.99 13.28
N ILE A 33 -18.45 -45.61 13.55
CA ILE A 33 -18.59 -46.74 14.48
C ILE A 33 -18.77 -48.04 13.69
N ASP A 34 -19.42 -47.98 12.52
CA ASP A 34 -19.80 -49.15 11.73
C ASP A 34 -19.06 -49.19 10.39
N PHE A 35 -18.63 -50.38 9.97
CA PHE A 35 -17.86 -50.60 8.74
C PHE A 35 -18.41 -51.74 7.91
N GLU A 36 -18.48 -51.53 6.59
CA GLU A 36 -18.61 -52.63 5.64
C GLU A 36 -17.22 -53.22 5.37
N ASN A 37 -16.98 -54.47 5.79
CA ASN A 37 -15.68 -55.16 5.63
C ASN A 37 -15.14 -55.15 4.19
N ASN A 38 -16.01 -55.06 3.18
CA ASN A 38 -15.61 -55.08 1.77
C ASN A 38 -14.93 -53.77 1.30
N GLN A 39 -15.15 -52.67 2.02
CA GLN A 39 -14.63 -51.33 1.68
C GLN A 39 -13.27 -51.04 2.32
N ILE A 40 -12.86 -51.81 3.34
CA ILE A 40 -11.62 -51.58 4.08
C ILE A 40 -10.41 -51.98 3.22
N LEU A 41 -9.45 -51.07 3.09
CA LEU A 41 -8.14 -51.33 2.48
C LEU A 41 -7.11 -51.70 3.56
N HIS A 42 -7.12 -51.00 4.69
CA HIS A 42 -6.14 -51.20 5.76
C HIS A 42 -6.70 -50.76 7.13
N VAL A 43 -6.33 -51.49 8.19
CA VAL A 43 -6.56 -51.11 9.58
C VAL A 43 -5.19 -50.96 10.25
N ALA A 44 -4.92 -49.78 10.79
CA ALA A 44 -3.62 -49.47 11.36
C ALA A 44 -3.46 -50.08 12.77
N GLY A 45 -2.25 -50.54 13.10
CA GLY A 45 -1.90 -51.11 14.41
C GLY A 45 -0.92 -50.26 15.21
N GLY A 46 -0.59 -50.70 16.42
CA GLY A 46 0.38 -50.01 17.31
C GLY A 46 -0.12 -48.63 17.76
N GLU A 47 0.72 -47.61 17.67
CA GLU A 47 0.36 -46.21 18.00
C GLU A 47 -0.70 -45.59 17.07
N HIS A 48 -1.13 -46.30 16.02
CA HIS A 48 -2.15 -45.86 15.07
C HIS A 48 -3.46 -46.66 15.19
N THR A 49 -3.58 -47.45 16.25
CA THR A 49 -4.79 -48.25 16.53
C THR A 49 -6.02 -47.34 16.63
N GLY A 50 -7.05 -47.64 15.82
CA GLY A 50 -8.24 -46.80 15.71
C GLY A 50 -8.33 -46.00 14.40
N ILE A 51 -7.31 -46.08 13.53
CA ILE A 51 -7.34 -45.51 12.17
C ILE A 51 -7.66 -46.61 11.14
N VAL A 52 -8.63 -46.33 10.27
CA VAL A 52 -9.05 -47.20 9.17
C VAL A 52 -8.87 -46.46 7.85
N VAL A 53 -8.39 -47.14 6.81
CA VAL A 53 -8.29 -46.61 5.44
C VAL A 53 -9.18 -47.44 4.54
N ASN A 54 -10.12 -46.79 3.86
CA ASN A 54 -11.00 -47.42 2.88
C ASN A 54 -10.37 -47.42 1.48
N LYS A 55 -10.88 -48.30 0.62
CA LYS A 55 -10.65 -48.27 -0.83
C LYS A 55 -11.26 -46.99 -1.43
N LEU A 56 -10.88 -46.66 -2.66
CA LEU A 56 -11.48 -45.57 -3.42
C LEU A 56 -13.01 -45.79 -3.47
N ALA A 57 -13.77 -44.81 -3.00
CA ALA A 57 -15.22 -44.82 -2.97
C ALA A 57 -15.75 -43.94 -4.12
N ASP A 58 -16.65 -44.46 -4.95
CA ASP A 58 -17.37 -43.70 -6.00
C ASP A 58 -18.47 -42.78 -5.42
N GLU A 59 -18.23 -42.23 -4.23
CA GLU A 59 -19.16 -41.35 -3.54
C GLU A 59 -19.00 -39.90 -4.00
N LYS A 60 -20.12 -39.19 -4.16
CA LYS A 60 -20.11 -37.80 -4.61
C LYS A 60 -19.67 -36.85 -3.49
N PRO A 61 -18.74 -35.91 -3.75
CA PRO A 61 -18.39 -34.86 -2.79
C PRO A 61 -19.62 -34.08 -2.33
N ASN A 62 -19.69 -33.75 -1.03
CA ASN A 62 -20.82 -33.02 -0.47
C ASN A 62 -20.41 -31.57 -0.15
N PRO A 63 -20.93 -30.56 -0.87
CA PRO A 63 -20.52 -29.18 -0.68
C PRO A 63 -20.98 -28.57 0.65
N LYS A 64 -21.93 -29.19 1.37
CA LYS A 64 -22.46 -28.67 2.63
C LYS A 64 -21.44 -28.87 3.76
N CYS A 65 -21.13 -27.80 4.48
CA CYS A 65 -20.25 -27.83 5.66
C CYS A 65 -20.69 -26.80 6.70
N ASP A 66 -20.25 -26.96 7.94
CA ASP A 66 -20.44 -25.97 9.01
C ASP A 66 -19.40 -24.85 8.91
N VAL A 67 -18.14 -25.21 8.66
CA VAL A 67 -17.02 -24.27 8.57
C VAL A 67 -16.16 -24.61 7.36
N LEU A 68 -15.75 -23.59 6.62
CA LEU A 68 -14.86 -23.70 5.46
C LEU A 68 -13.54 -22.99 5.75
N LEU A 69 -12.42 -23.64 5.38
CA LEU A 69 -11.09 -23.05 5.47
C LEU A 69 -10.34 -23.39 4.19
N SER A 70 -9.85 -22.37 3.49
CA SER A 70 -9.01 -22.56 2.30
C SER A 70 -7.59 -22.09 2.58
N PHE A 71 -6.60 -22.71 1.93
CA PHE A 71 -5.21 -22.30 1.97
C PHE A 71 -4.45 -22.82 0.75
N SER A 72 -3.35 -22.17 0.41
CA SER A 72 -2.49 -22.52 -0.72
C SER A 72 -1.14 -23.00 -0.25
N VAL A 73 -0.64 -24.05 -0.89
CA VAL A 73 0.70 -24.62 -0.67
C VAL A 73 1.45 -24.71 -1.99
N TRP A 74 2.78 -24.67 -1.92
CA TRP A 74 3.64 -24.84 -3.09
C TRP A 74 4.34 -26.19 -3.02
N LEU A 75 4.04 -27.04 -3.99
CA LEU A 75 4.67 -28.34 -4.16
C LEU A 75 5.90 -28.19 -5.05
N ARG A 76 7.02 -28.78 -4.62
CA ARG A 76 8.27 -28.77 -5.35
C ARG A 76 8.52 -30.16 -5.96
N SER A 77 8.56 -30.22 -7.28
CA SER A 77 9.00 -31.41 -8.02
C SER A 77 10.21 -31.02 -8.87
N GLY A 78 11.42 -31.29 -8.36
CA GLY A 78 12.66 -30.79 -8.95
C GLY A 78 12.75 -29.26 -8.95
N ASN A 79 12.85 -28.67 -10.14
CA ASN A 79 12.91 -27.21 -10.35
C ASN A 79 11.53 -26.56 -10.56
N ILE A 80 10.47 -27.35 -10.68
CA ILE A 80 9.12 -26.84 -10.95
C ILE A 80 8.41 -26.64 -9.61
N LYS A 81 7.95 -25.41 -9.36
CA LYS A 81 7.04 -25.07 -8.27
C LYS A 81 5.61 -25.01 -8.81
N LYS A 82 4.70 -25.80 -8.25
CA LYS A 82 3.26 -25.72 -8.57
C LYS A 82 2.48 -25.35 -7.32
N GLN A 83 1.51 -24.45 -7.48
CA GLN A 83 0.58 -24.09 -6.41
C GLN A 83 -0.58 -25.08 -6.38
N GLU A 84 -0.90 -25.56 -5.18
CA GLU A 84 -2.09 -26.35 -4.89
C GLU A 84 -2.96 -25.61 -3.88
N ASN A 85 -4.22 -25.41 -4.24
CA ASN A 85 -5.26 -24.86 -3.39
C ASN A 85 -5.92 -26.01 -2.63
N ARG A 86 -5.93 -25.93 -1.31
CA ARG A 86 -6.56 -26.90 -0.41
C ARG A 86 -7.73 -26.24 0.30
N CYS A 87 -8.88 -26.91 0.32
CA CYS A 87 -10.08 -26.47 1.00
C CYS A 87 -10.56 -27.54 1.96
N PHE A 88 -10.66 -27.18 3.24
CA PHE A 88 -11.23 -28.00 4.29
C PHE A 88 -12.68 -27.62 4.51
N ARG A 89 -13.54 -28.63 4.50
CA ARG A 89 -14.96 -28.55 4.82
C ARG A 89 -15.20 -29.34 6.09
N PHE A 90 -15.33 -28.62 7.21
CA PHE A 90 -15.56 -29.22 8.52
C PHE A 90 -17.05 -29.45 8.74
N ARG A 91 -17.40 -30.61 9.29
CA ARG A 91 -18.75 -30.91 9.80
C ARG A 91 -18.65 -31.37 11.25
N PHE A 92 -19.46 -30.80 12.11
CA PHE A 92 -19.47 -31.07 13.54
C PHE A 92 -20.67 -31.94 13.92
N TYR A 93 -20.61 -32.56 15.09
CA TYR A 93 -21.83 -33.05 15.75
C TYR A 93 -22.72 -31.85 16.14
N ASP A 94 -24.03 -32.07 16.24
CA ASP A 94 -24.98 -30.99 16.54
C ASP A 94 -24.57 -30.23 17.80
N SER A 95 -24.17 -28.97 17.59
CA SER A 95 -23.89 -27.99 18.64
C SER A 95 -24.54 -26.67 18.24
N ASP A 96 -25.20 -26.03 19.19
CA ASP A 96 -25.99 -24.82 18.95
C ASP A 96 -25.12 -23.56 18.77
N GLN A 97 -23.82 -23.61 19.09
CA GLN A 97 -22.94 -22.43 19.08
C GLN A 97 -21.97 -22.43 17.89
N SER A 98 -22.25 -21.58 16.90
CA SER A 98 -21.39 -21.38 15.72
C SER A 98 -19.97 -20.89 16.08
N ALA A 99 -19.83 -20.07 17.11
CA ALA A 99 -18.54 -19.53 17.56
C ALA A 99 -17.56 -20.64 17.97
N ASP A 100 -18.05 -21.67 18.66
CA ASP A 100 -17.23 -22.81 19.10
C ASP A 100 -16.73 -23.62 17.91
N LYS A 101 -17.59 -23.82 16.89
CA LYS A 101 -17.21 -24.51 15.65
C LYS A 101 -16.05 -23.81 14.94
N HIS A 102 -16.10 -22.48 14.82
CA HIS A 102 -15.02 -21.68 14.24
C HIS A 102 -13.74 -21.74 15.05
N ALA A 103 -13.84 -21.62 16.39
CA ALA A 103 -12.68 -21.70 17.29
C ALA A 103 -11.99 -23.07 17.20
N ILE A 104 -12.77 -24.15 17.19
CA ILE A 104 -12.26 -25.51 17.03
C ILE A 104 -11.57 -25.70 15.68
N ALA A 105 -12.21 -25.31 14.57
CA ALA A 105 -11.63 -25.45 13.23
C ALA A 105 -10.33 -24.63 13.08
N GLN A 106 -10.29 -23.43 13.66
CA GLN A 106 -9.12 -22.57 13.66
C GLN A 106 -7.97 -23.15 14.49
N GLN A 107 -8.26 -23.71 15.67
CA GLN A 107 -7.25 -24.38 16.50
C GLN A 107 -6.73 -25.65 15.83
N PHE A 108 -7.62 -26.45 15.23
CA PHE A 108 -7.25 -27.63 14.46
C PHE A 108 -6.25 -27.28 13.35
N PHE A 109 -6.53 -26.21 12.60
CA PHE A 109 -5.65 -25.75 11.54
C PHE A 109 -4.32 -25.23 12.08
N ARG A 110 -4.32 -24.51 13.21
CA ARG A 110 -3.07 -24.08 13.88
C ARG A 110 -2.19 -25.26 14.27
N ASP A 111 -2.76 -26.27 14.90
CA ASP A 111 -2.03 -27.47 15.29
C ASP A 111 -1.49 -28.25 14.07
N LEU A 112 -2.19 -28.17 12.94
CA LEU A 112 -1.73 -28.75 11.68
C LEU A 112 -0.51 -28.01 11.11
N ILE A 113 -0.49 -26.66 11.16
CA ILE A 113 0.56 -25.84 10.54
C ILE A 113 1.80 -25.60 11.41
N ASN A 114 1.74 -25.78 12.74
CA ASN A 114 2.89 -25.61 13.66
C ASN A 114 4.12 -26.46 13.27
N SER A 115 3.94 -27.49 12.44
CA SER A 115 5.03 -28.17 11.74
C SER A 115 4.47 -28.77 10.44
N PHE A 116 4.39 -27.96 9.39
CA PHE A 116 3.63 -28.36 8.22
C PHE A 116 4.27 -29.56 7.49
N PRO A 117 3.51 -30.63 7.20
CA PRO A 117 4.04 -31.81 6.52
C PRO A 117 4.53 -31.53 5.10
N ARG A 118 5.68 -32.14 4.73
CA ARG A 118 6.33 -31.92 3.43
C ARG A 118 5.70 -32.69 2.27
N ASP A 119 4.96 -33.74 2.56
CA ASP A 119 4.35 -34.64 1.58
C ASP A 119 2.91 -34.99 1.96
N TYR A 120 2.12 -35.46 0.98
CA TYR A 120 0.70 -35.78 1.18
C TYR A 120 0.46 -36.89 2.21
N VAL A 121 1.36 -37.88 2.31
CA VAL A 121 1.16 -39.00 3.22
C VAL A 121 1.33 -38.51 4.66
N THR A 122 2.38 -37.76 4.94
CA THR A 122 2.62 -37.15 6.25
C THR A 122 1.52 -36.12 6.58
N PHE A 123 1.03 -35.39 5.57
CA PHE A 123 -0.09 -34.46 5.72
C PHE A 123 -1.37 -35.16 6.19
N LEU A 124 -1.82 -36.19 5.46
CA LEU A 124 -3.02 -36.95 5.83
C LEU A 124 -2.83 -37.69 7.17
N LYS A 125 -1.65 -38.27 7.42
CA LYS A 125 -1.33 -38.91 8.72
C LYS A 125 -1.46 -37.95 9.89
N ARG A 126 -1.01 -36.70 9.75
CA ARG A 126 -1.12 -35.69 10.80
C ARG A 126 -2.57 -35.34 11.09
N ILE A 127 -3.39 -35.16 10.06
CA ILE A 127 -4.84 -34.90 10.19
C ILE A 127 -5.54 -36.07 10.89
N LEU A 128 -5.23 -37.30 10.48
CA LEU A 128 -5.76 -38.52 11.11
C LEU A 128 -5.38 -38.59 12.60
N LYS A 129 -4.12 -38.30 12.96
CA LYS A 129 -3.67 -38.26 14.36
C LYS A 129 -4.36 -37.16 15.17
N LEU A 130 -4.52 -35.96 14.61
CA LEU A 130 -5.21 -34.85 15.28
C LEU A 130 -6.67 -35.20 15.58
N MET A 131 -7.38 -35.82 14.62
CA MET A 131 -8.72 -36.34 14.88
C MET A 131 -8.70 -37.55 15.82
N GLN A 132 -7.71 -38.43 15.77
CA GLN A 132 -7.65 -39.61 16.64
C GLN A 132 -7.47 -39.21 18.11
N GLY A 133 -6.56 -38.27 18.39
CA GLY A 133 -6.17 -37.89 19.75
C GLY A 133 -6.92 -36.68 20.34
N GLY A 134 -7.75 -35.97 19.56
CA GLY A 134 -8.46 -34.78 20.02
C GLY A 134 -9.62 -34.38 19.11
N TYR A 135 -10.20 -33.21 19.35
CA TYR A 135 -11.28 -32.64 18.52
C TYR A 135 -12.52 -33.56 18.39
N GLU A 136 -13.05 -34.06 19.51
CA GLU A 136 -14.15 -35.02 19.52
C GLU A 136 -15.45 -34.51 18.88
N MET A 137 -15.68 -33.19 18.97
CA MET A 137 -16.82 -32.51 18.35
C MET A 137 -16.76 -32.52 16.81
N LEU A 138 -15.58 -32.73 16.24
CA LEU A 138 -15.38 -32.78 14.79
C LEU A 138 -15.77 -34.17 14.26
N ARG A 139 -16.83 -34.19 13.44
CA ARG A 139 -17.41 -35.42 12.88
C ARG A 139 -16.71 -35.82 11.60
N GLU A 140 -16.56 -34.87 10.67
CA GLU A 140 -16.00 -35.09 9.34
C GLU A 140 -15.14 -33.90 8.89
N ILE A 141 -14.09 -34.17 8.13
CA ILE A 141 -13.32 -33.20 7.36
C ILE A 141 -13.27 -33.72 5.91
N GLU A 142 -13.92 -32.99 5.01
CA GLU A 142 -13.74 -33.22 3.58
C GLU A 142 -12.67 -32.25 3.06
N ILE A 143 -11.63 -32.80 2.42
CA ILE A 143 -10.46 -32.08 1.95
C ILE A 143 -10.46 -32.12 0.43
N VAL A 144 -10.64 -30.95 -0.18
CA VAL A 144 -10.53 -30.75 -1.62
C VAL A 144 -9.14 -30.20 -1.91
N MET A 145 -8.39 -30.87 -2.79
CA MET A 145 -7.03 -30.48 -3.19
C MET A 145 -7.03 -30.29 -4.71
N GLN A 146 -6.72 -29.08 -5.17
CA GLN A 146 -6.81 -28.73 -6.59
C GLN A 146 -5.61 -27.88 -7.00
N PHE A 147 -4.99 -28.19 -8.15
CA PHE A 147 -3.94 -27.34 -8.68
C PHE A 147 -4.50 -26.00 -9.14
N ALA A 148 -3.82 -24.91 -8.79
CA ALA A 148 -4.22 -23.57 -9.22
C ALA A 148 -4.05 -23.43 -10.74
N LYS A 149 -5.05 -22.82 -11.40
CA LYS A 149 -4.96 -22.43 -12.81
C LYS A 149 -3.97 -21.26 -12.95
N GLU A 150 -3.36 -21.08 -14.12
CA GLU A 150 -2.31 -20.05 -14.32
C GLU A 150 -2.75 -18.63 -13.92
N ASN A 151 -4.02 -18.28 -14.16
CA ASN A 151 -4.65 -17.01 -13.82
C ASN A 151 -5.06 -16.87 -12.33
N GLU A 152 -4.98 -17.94 -11.55
CA GLU A 152 -5.31 -17.99 -10.11
C GLU A 152 -4.05 -18.21 -9.24
N THR A 153 -2.86 -18.17 -9.85
CA THR A 153 -1.60 -18.34 -9.13
C THR A 153 -1.21 -17.08 -8.37
N TYR A 154 -0.83 -17.27 -7.11
CA TYR A 154 -0.28 -16.23 -6.27
C TYR A 154 1.25 -16.22 -6.40
N GLN A 155 1.86 -15.03 -6.51
CA GLN A 155 3.30 -14.92 -6.26
C GLN A 155 3.59 -15.25 -4.79
N MET A 156 4.42 -16.26 -4.57
CA MET A 156 4.85 -16.69 -3.24
C MET A 156 5.74 -15.59 -2.63
N PRO A 157 5.39 -15.02 -1.46
CA PRO A 157 6.30 -14.13 -0.75
C PRO A 157 7.60 -14.88 -0.43
N ASP A 158 8.77 -14.26 -0.63
CA ASP A 158 10.05 -14.88 -0.27
C ASP A 158 10.07 -15.17 1.25
N PRO A 159 10.19 -16.44 1.68
CA PRO A 159 10.24 -16.80 3.11
C PRO A 159 11.34 -16.08 3.88
N ASN A 160 12.46 -15.76 3.22
CA ASN A 160 13.57 -15.02 3.84
C ASN A 160 13.26 -13.52 3.95
N GLU A 161 12.54 -12.92 3.00
CA GLU A 161 12.10 -11.52 3.12
C GLU A 161 10.94 -11.37 4.11
N TYR A 162 9.99 -12.31 4.12
CA TYR A 162 8.85 -12.29 5.04
C TYR A 162 9.31 -12.62 6.47
N GLY A 163 10.23 -13.59 6.61
CA GLY A 163 10.95 -13.89 7.85
C GLY A 163 11.84 -12.75 8.32
N LYS A 164 12.54 -12.03 7.42
CA LYS A 164 13.26 -10.79 7.77
C LYS A 164 12.32 -9.66 8.17
N ILE A 165 11.16 -9.49 7.54
CA ILE A 165 10.14 -8.53 8.01
C ILE A 165 9.66 -8.89 9.43
N MET A 166 9.54 -10.18 9.74
CA MET A 166 9.19 -10.70 11.07
C MET A 166 10.34 -10.59 12.11
N SER A 167 11.61 -10.73 11.71
CA SER A 167 12.75 -10.69 12.62
C SER A 167 13.34 -9.29 12.82
N VAL A 168 13.33 -8.43 11.79
CA VAL A 168 13.83 -7.04 11.84
C VAL A 168 12.99 -6.18 12.77
N ALA A 169 11.76 -6.59 13.10
CA ALA A 169 10.94 -5.94 14.13
C ALA A 169 11.46 -6.16 15.56
N ASN A 170 12.32 -7.18 15.81
CA ASN A 170 12.77 -7.56 17.15
C ASN A 170 14.29 -7.76 17.34
N SER A 171 15.11 -7.73 16.29
CA SER A 171 16.56 -7.89 16.43
C SER A 171 17.33 -6.73 15.79
N GLY A 172 17.90 -5.87 16.64
CA GLY A 172 18.91 -4.86 16.27
C GLY A 172 20.27 -5.46 15.93
N SER A 173 20.33 -6.51 15.12
CA SER A 173 21.57 -7.26 14.88
C SER A 173 21.66 -7.89 13.47
N GLU A 174 21.51 -7.07 12.43
CA GLU A 174 22.30 -7.24 11.19
C GLU A 174 22.72 -5.84 10.74
N VAL A 175 24.00 -5.66 10.42
CA VAL A 175 24.57 -4.38 9.98
C VAL A 175 24.07 -4.09 8.56
N GLU A 176 22.88 -3.51 8.44
CA GLU A 176 22.46 -2.85 7.21
C GLU A 176 23.25 -1.54 7.05
N ASN A 177 23.66 -1.23 5.82
CA ASN A 177 24.28 0.07 5.53
C ASN A 177 23.28 1.19 5.84
N VAL A 178 23.70 2.18 6.63
CA VAL A 178 22.87 3.33 7.01
C VAL A 178 22.46 4.11 5.75
N SER A 179 21.19 4.55 5.72
CA SER A 179 20.59 5.24 4.58
C SER A 179 19.96 6.55 5.06
N ILE A 180 19.67 7.46 4.12
CA ILE A 180 18.95 8.70 4.43
C ILE A 180 17.60 8.46 5.12
N ALA A 181 16.91 7.38 4.77
CA ALA A 181 15.65 6.98 5.39
C ALA A 181 15.83 6.60 6.87
N HIS A 182 16.96 6.00 7.22
CA HIS A 182 17.28 5.67 8.62
C HIS A 182 17.53 6.92 9.47
N VAL A 183 18.20 7.94 8.91
CA VAL A 183 18.39 9.23 9.59
C VAL A 183 17.05 9.95 9.77
N GLN A 184 16.21 9.98 8.74
CA GLN A 184 14.86 10.52 8.83
C GLN A 184 14.03 9.78 9.89
N GLU A 185 14.10 8.45 9.94
CA GLU A 185 13.38 7.60 10.90
C GLU A 185 13.77 7.94 12.35
N VAL A 186 15.05 8.13 12.64
CA VAL A 186 15.54 8.50 13.97
C VAL A 186 15.00 9.87 14.40
N LEU A 187 14.97 10.85 13.48
CA LEU A 187 14.40 12.17 13.74
C LEU A 187 12.88 12.13 13.92
N GLU A 188 12.17 11.32 13.14
CA GLU A 188 10.73 11.12 13.27
C GLU A 188 10.37 10.45 14.59
N GLN A 189 11.18 9.52 15.07
CA GLN A 189 11.03 8.93 16.41
C GLN A 189 11.25 9.99 17.49
N ALA A 190 12.33 10.76 17.41
CA ALA A 190 12.64 11.79 18.40
C ALA A 190 11.66 12.96 18.42
N TYR A 191 10.95 13.24 17.31
CA TYR A 191 9.97 14.31 17.23
C TYR A 191 8.99 14.26 18.43
N PRO A 192 8.79 15.36 19.16
CA PRO A 192 9.13 16.74 18.80
C PRO A 192 10.55 17.21 19.12
N ASN A 193 11.37 16.38 19.76
CA ASN A 193 12.71 16.81 20.18
C ASN A 193 13.69 16.79 19.00
N GLY A 194 14.60 17.77 18.98
CA GLY A 194 15.76 17.75 18.11
C GLY A 194 16.80 16.75 18.61
N LEU A 195 17.66 16.28 17.70
CA LEU A 195 18.80 15.42 18.04
C LEU A 195 20.09 16.03 17.50
N SER A 196 21.18 15.89 18.28
CA SER A 196 22.52 16.21 17.77
C SER A 196 23.01 15.13 16.79
N VAL A 197 23.95 15.51 15.92
CA VAL A 197 24.57 14.60 14.95
C VAL A 197 25.22 13.40 15.65
N ASP A 198 25.83 13.61 16.82
CA ASP A 198 26.47 12.55 17.60
C ASP A 198 25.47 11.49 18.07
N ILE A 199 24.29 11.91 18.57
CA ILE A 199 23.26 10.99 19.05
C ILE A 199 22.69 10.16 17.88
N ILE A 200 22.51 10.78 16.72
CA ILE A 200 22.02 10.08 15.52
C ILE A 200 23.07 9.06 15.04
N ALA A 201 24.35 9.44 15.02
CA ALA A 201 25.46 8.58 14.63
C ALA A 201 25.59 7.37 15.56
N ASP A 202 25.49 7.58 16.87
CA ASP A 202 25.51 6.51 17.88
C ASP A 202 24.31 5.56 17.73
N SER A 203 23.12 6.11 17.50
CA SER A 203 21.88 5.33 17.33
C SER A 203 21.94 4.43 16.09
N LEU A 204 22.52 4.93 15.00
CA LEU A 204 22.64 4.23 13.72
C LEU A 204 23.94 3.44 13.57
N ARG A 205 24.85 3.52 14.55
CA ARG A 205 26.19 2.92 14.54
C ARG A 205 26.99 3.29 13.28
N CYS A 206 26.96 4.56 12.90
CA CYS A 206 27.66 5.10 11.73
C CYS A 206 28.49 6.34 12.06
N THR A 207 29.17 6.91 11.08
CA THR A 207 30.01 8.08 11.31
C THR A 207 29.20 9.38 11.29
N THR A 208 29.62 10.36 12.08
CA THR A 208 29.00 11.71 12.08
C THR A 208 29.06 12.38 10.71
N VAL A 209 30.09 12.07 9.90
CA VAL A 209 30.24 12.57 8.53
C VAL A 209 29.14 12.03 7.60
N GLU A 210 28.79 10.75 7.71
CA GLU A 210 27.69 10.16 6.93
C GLU A 210 26.35 10.75 7.34
N VAL A 211 26.12 10.92 8.64
CA VAL A 211 24.90 11.53 9.17
C VAL A 211 24.74 12.98 8.70
N ASP A 212 25.80 13.80 8.78
CA ASP A 212 25.75 15.20 8.34
C ASP A 212 25.43 15.29 6.84
N ALA A 213 26.00 14.42 6.00
CA ALA A 213 25.69 14.35 4.59
C ALA A 213 24.19 14.05 4.34
N PHE A 214 23.62 13.09 5.06
CA PHE A 214 22.19 12.77 4.95
C PHE A 214 21.29 13.89 5.50
N LEU A 215 21.66 14.54 6.59
CA LEU A 215 20.91 15.66 7.17
C LEU A 215 20.85 16.87 6.23
N ARG A 216 21.97 17.20 5.56
CA ARG A 216 22.03 18.28 4.56
C ARG A 216 21.17 17.96 3.33
N GLU A 217 21.12 16.69 2.93
CA GLU A 217 20.20 16.23 1.88
C GLU A 217 18.74 16.41 2.33
N LEU A 218 18.37 15.92 3.52
CA LEU A 218 17.02 16.09 4.10
C LEU A 218 16.63 17.57 4.30
N GLU A 219 17.59 18.44 4.63
CA GLU A 219 17.39 19.89 4.75
C GLU A 219 17.02 20.50 3.39
N THR A 220 17.73 20.08 2.33
CA THR A 220 17.45 20.50 0.94
C THR A 220 16.06 20.04 0.49
N LEU A 221 15.61 18.88 0.99
CA LEU A 221 14.25 18.35 0.77
C LEU A 221 13.17 19.07 1.60
N GLY A 222 13.54 19.97 2.52
CA GLY A 222 12.61 20.62 3.43
C GLY A 222 12.02 19.68 4.49
N VAL A 223 12.65 18.54 4.73
CA VAL A 223 12.18 17.50 5.67
C VAL A 223 12.67 17.77 7.09
N VAL A 224 13.85 18.37 7.23
CA VAL A 224 14.48 18.66 8.53
C VAL A 224 15.02 20.07 8.56
N LYS A 225 15.25 20.59 9.78
CA LYS A 225 15.86 21.90 10.00
C LYS A 225 16.82 21.86 11.17
N GLU A 226 17.91 22.61 11.05
CA GLU A 226 18.87 22.81 12.13
C GLU A 226 18.38 23.95 13.07
N LEU A 227 18.30 23.64 14.36
CA LEU A 227 17.93 24.56 15.44
C LEU A 227 18.96 24.44 16.57
N GLN A 228 19.73 25.50 16.82
CA GLN A 228 20.64 25.58 17.98
C GLN A 228 21.55 24.35 18.14
N ASN A 229 22.11 23.84 17.03
CA ASN A 229 23.02 22.68 16.98
C ASN A 229 22.33 21.30 17.14
N GLU A 230 21.00 21.26 17.05
CA GLU A 230 20.19 20.04 16.98
C GLU A 230 19.36 20.04 15.69
N TRP A 231 19.05 18.86 15.19
CA TRP A 231 18.25 18.65 13.98
C TRP A 231 16.86 18.17 14.36
N ILE A 232 15.83 18.83 13.82
CA ILE A 232 14.42 18.49 14.05
C ILE A 232 13.71 18.18 12.74
N ARG A 233 12.76 17.24 12.78
CA ARG A 233 11.82 16.98 11.67
C ARG A 233 10.81 18.14 11.55
N VAL A 234 10.61 18.68 10.35
CA VAL A 234 9.68 19.80 10.08
C VAL A 234 8.51 19.35 9.19
N GLY A 235 7.27 19.67 9.57
CA GLY A 235 6.08 19.36 8.76
C GLY A 235 5.84 20.37 7.62
N THR A 236 5.16 19.94 6.55
CA THR A 236 4.78 20.78 5.39
C THR A 236 3.80 21.92 5.71
N VAL A 237 3.16 21.89 6.88
CA VAL A 237 2.08 22.82 7.29
C VAL A 237 2.54 23.83 8.36
N GLU A 238 3.81 23.77 8.80
CA GLU A 238 4.21 24.46 10.02
C GLU A 238 4.67 25.91 9.79
N ASN A 239 3.73 26.86 9.91
CA ASN A 239 4.04 28.14 10.53
C ASN A 239 4.14 27.91 12.05
N ILE A 240 5.30 27.47 12.55
CA ILE A 240 5.53 27.34 13.99
C ILE A 240 5.57 28.75 14.59
N GLU A 241 4.46 29.21 15.14
CA GLU A 241 4.49 30.34 16.05
C GLU A 241 5.14 29.89 17.36
N MET A 242 6.37 30.35 17.60
CA MET A 242 7.03 30.21 18.90
C MET A 242 6.33 31.10 19.94
N SER A 243 5.11 30.72 20.34
CA SER A 243 4.36 31.41 21.39
C SER A 243 4.48 30.67 22.71
N ARG A 244 4.77 31.42 23.78
CA ARG A 244 4.52 30.92 25.13
C ARG A 244 3.00 30.85 25.28
N LEU A 245 2.44 29.64 25.40
CA LEU A 245 1.03 29.43 25.76
C LEU A 245 0.67 30.41 26.88
N PRO A 246 -0.41 31.20 26.74
CA PRO A 246 -0.85 32.06 27.83
C PRO A 246 -1.13 31.19 29.05
N THR A 247 -0.64 31.62 30.22
CA THR A 247 -0.80 30.95 31.52
C THR A 247 -2.26 30.78 31.96
N SER A 248 -3.20 31.36 31.22
CA SER A 248 -4.64 31.25 31.40
C SER A 248 -5.34 31.45 30.05
N PHE A 249 -6.23 30.53 29.67
CA PHE A 249 -7.15 30.75 28.55
C PHE A 249 -8.06 31.95 28.89
N GLY A 250 -8.18 32.90 27.96
CA GLY A 250 -9.09 34.02 28.15
C GLY A 250 -10.55 33.55 28.11
N PRO A 251 -11.50 34.37 28.56
CA PRO A 251 -12.94 34.04 28.52
C PRO A 251 -13.52 33.83 27.10
N ARG A 252 -12.72 34.02 26.03
CA ARG A 252 -13.08 33.73 24.63
C ARG A 252 -12.41 32.45 24.07
N ASP A 253 -11.47 31.85 24.79
CA ASP A 253 -10.79 30.62 24.38
C ASP A 253 -11.46 29.42 25.07
N TYR A 254 -12.36 28.73 24.36
CA TYR A 254 -12.94 27.47 24.85
C TYR A 254 -11.82 26.46 25.13
N PRO A 255 -11.60 25.91 26.32
CA PRO A 255 -10.51 24.96 26.51
C PRO A 255 -10.75 23.65 25.72
N PRO A 256 -9.69 22.92 25.31
CA PRO A 256 -9.87 21.65 24.61
C PRO A 256 -10.52 20.62 25.53
N THR A 257 -11.53 19.93 25.02
CA THR A 257 -12.28 18.89 25.74
C THR A 257 -11.85 17.47 25.34
N VAL A 258 -11.12 17.35 24.22
CA VAL A 258 -10.65 16.08 23.68
C VAL A 258 -9.13 16.14 23.51
N ALA A 259 -8.44 15.13 24.04
CA ALA A 259 -7.02 14.92 23.81
C ALA A 259 -6.80 13.76 22.82
N ILE A 260 -5.87 13.93 21.88
CA ILE A 260 -5.45 12.91 20.92
C ILE A 260 -3.96 12.63 21.11
N ILE A 261 -3.62 11.38 21.38
CA ILE A 261 -2.25 10.93 21.63
C ILE A 261 -1.86 9.97 20.52
N THR A 262 -0.74 10.26 19.86
CA THR A 262 -0.16 9.47 18.76
C THR A 262 1.24 8.95 19.11
N CYS A 263 1.70 7.91 18.42
CA CYS A 263 3.02 7.30 18.62
C CYS A 263 3.98 7.61 17.47
N LEU A 264 3.52 7.54 16.23
CA LEU A 264 4.34 7.69 15.04
C LEU A 264 4.20 9.10 14.46
N PHE A 265 5.25 9.57 13.80
CA PHE A 265 5.23 10.89 13.17
C PHE A 265 4.13 10.97 12.10
N VAL A 266 3.97 9.92 11.29
CA VAL A 266 2.87 9.82 10.32
C VAL A 266 1.50 9.94 10.97
N GLU A 267 1.26 9.27 12.11
CA GLU A 267 -0.02 9.35 12.82
C GLU A 267 -0.30 10.79 13.25
N LYS A 268 0.73 11.49 13.74
CA LYS A 268 0.63 12.91 14.12
C LYS A 268 0.31 13.79 12.92
N GLN A 269 0.95 13.57 11.77
CA GLN A 269 0.67 14.31 10.55
C GLN A 269 -0.78 14.11 10.07
N CYS A 270 -1.30 12.89 10.15
CA CYS A 270 -2.70 12.61 9.82
C CYS A 270 -3.67 13.36 10.73
N ILE A 271 -3.40 13.36 12.05
CA ILE A 271 -4.23 14.07 13.01
C ILE A 271 -4.16 15.58 12.79
N ASP A 272 -2.98 16.14 12.49
CA ASP A 272 -2.85 17.57 12.23
C ASP A 272 -3.59 18.00 10.96
N ALA A 273 -3.62 17.14 9.94
CA ALA A 273 -4.30 17.40 8.68
C ALA A 273 -5.83 17.50 8.81
N ILE A 274 -6.43 16.85 9.81
CA ILE A 274 -7.88 16.87 10.05
C ILE A 274 -8.31 17.92 11.08
N ILE A 275 -7.37 18.63 11.69
CA ILE A 275 -7.67 19.68 12.67
C ILE A 275 -7.89 21.00 11.93
N ASP A 276 -9.13 21.48 11.96
CA ASP A 276 -9.49 22.80 11.43
C ASP A 276 -8.93 23.92 12.32
N ASN A 277 -8.48 25.00 11.69
CA ASN A 277 -7.89 26.16 12.37
C ASN A 277 -6.75 25.77 13.34
N SER A 278 -5.91 24.84 12.91
CA SER A 278 -4.83 24.30 13.74
C SER A 278 -3.81 25.36 14.16
N THR A 279 -3.41 25.37 15.43
CA THR A 279 -2.29 26.14 15.95
C THR A 279 -1.33 25.19 16.67
N THR A 280 -0.10 25.09 16.18
CA THR A 280 0.95 24.27 16.79
C THR A 280 1.75 25.10 17.78
N VAL A 281 1.78 24.67 19.04
CA VAL A 281 2.51 25.33 20.12
C VAL A 281 3.66 24.47 20.59
N HIS A 282 4.86 25.07 20.63
CA HIS A 282 6.06 24.44 21.13
C HIS A 282 6.39 24.94 22.55
N ARG A 283 6.36 24.05 23.55
CA ARG A 283 6.72 24.43 24.93
C ARG A 283 8.14 24.00 25.25
N TYR A 284 9.08 24.95 25.15
CA TYR A 284 10.44 24.76 25.66
C TYR A 284 10.47 24.88 27.19
N ARG A 285 11.09 23.90 27.85
CA ARG A 285 11.54 24.04 29.24
C ARG A 285 13.06 24.18 29.25
N SER A 286 13.57 25.09 30.08
CA SER A 286 14.99 25.11 30.45
C SER A 286 15.29 23.80 31.21
N GLY A 287 15.88 22.80 30.53
CA GLY A 287 16.12 21.48 31.11
C GLY A 287 15.82 20.26 30.23
N GLY A 288 15.56 20.43 28.93
CA GLY A 288 15.70 19.34 27.93
C GLY A 288 14.42 18.67 27.43
N ASP A 289 13.29 18.80 28.13
CA ASP A 289 12.02 18.22 27.65
C ASP A 289 11.18 19.26 26.90
N SER A 290 11.00 19.06 25.58
CA SER A 290 10.05 19.82 24.77
C SER A 290 8.80 19.02 24.47
N ASN A 291 7.65 19.69 24.37
CA ASN A 291 6.41 19.07 23.90
C ASN A 291 5.77 19.97 22.85
N ILE A 292 5.29 19.36 21.78
CA ILE A 292 4.50 20.01 20.74
C ILE A 292 3.04 19.62 20.91
N TYR A 293 2.18 20.64 20.97
CA TYR A 293 0.73 20.47 21.01
C TYR A 293 0.13 21.14 19.80
N THR A 294 -0.72 20.43 19.06
CA THR A 294 -1.54 21.03 18.00
C THR A 294 -2.95 21.19 18.52
N LEU A 295 -3.42 22.43 18.61
CA LEU A 295 -4.78 22.76 19.04
C LEU A 295 -5.61 23.16 17.84
N GLY A 296 -6.90 22.86 17.86
CA GLY A 296 -7.84 23.35 16.86
C GLY A 296 -9.20 22.69 17.05
N TRP A 297 -9.91 22.49 15.95
CA TRP A 297 -11.27 21.98 15.97
C TRP A 297 -11.39 20.72 15.12
N ILE A 298 -12.13 19.73 15.63
CA ILE A 298 -12.65 18.63 14.83
C ILE A 298 -14.17 18.65 15.00
N GLY A 299 -14.86 19.09 13.96
CA GLY A 299 -16.29 19.37 14.02
C GLY A 299 -16.61 20.40 15.11
N LYS A 300 -17.40 19.99 16.12
CA LYS A 300 -17.82 20.86 17.23
C LYS A 300 -16.92 20.79 18.47
N HIS A 301 -15.90 19.93 18.46
CA HIS A 301 -15.04 19.70 19.61
C HIS A 301 -13.72 20.43 19.43
N ARG A 302 -13.30 21.17 20.45
CA ARG A 302 -11.94 21.69 20.49
C ARG A 302 -11.01 20.57 20.96
N VAL A 303 -9.98 20.32 20.18
CA VAL A 303 -9.06 19.19 20.39
C VAL A 303 -7.65 19.68 20.66
N VAL A 304 -6.88 18.85 21.35
CA VAL A 304 -5.43 18.98 21.48
C VAL A 304 -4.75 17.67 21.11
N ALA A 305 -3.79 17.71 20.19
CA ALA A 305 -3.06 16.54 19.72
C ALA A 305 -1.58 16.62 20.08
N THR A 306 -0.98 15.47 20.44
CA THR A 306 0.46 15.34 20.69
C THR A 306 1.00 14.00 20.19
N LYS A 307 2.33 13.91 20.04
CA LYS A 307 3.07 12.69 19.72
C LYS A 307 3.95 12.29 20.91
N LEU A 308 3.96 11.00 21.23
CA LEU A 308 4.88 10.40 22.19
C LEU A 308 6.28 10.23 21.55
N ALA A 309 7.32 10.50 22.33
CA ALA A 309 8.70 10.43 21.84
C ALA A 309 9.16 8.96 21.64
N VAL A 310 8.93 8.10 22.64
CA VAL A 310 9.30 6.69 22.57
C VAL A 310 8.20 5.86 23.24
N ILE A 311 7.83 4.75 22.61
CA ILE A 311 6.93 3.73 23.15
C ILE A 311 7.63 2.38 23.08
N GLY A 312 7.42 1.56 24.10
CA GLY A 312 8.00 0.23 24.21
C GLY A 312 8.03 -0.24 25.65
N ASP A 313 8.58 -1.43 25.85
CA ASP A 313 8.70 -2.09 27.15
C ASP A 313 9.95 -1.68 27.94
N SER A 314 10.83 -0.84 27.36
CA SER A 314 11.96 -0.26 28.09
C SER A 314 11.48 0.69 29.17
N ARG A 315 12.25 0.81 30.24
CA ARG A 315 11.92 1.70 31.36
C ARG A 315 11.91 3.15 30.93
N GLU A 316 12.83 3.52 30.04
CA GLU A 316 12.98 4.85 29.46
C GLU A 316 11.74 5.22 28.62
N ALA A 317 11.29 4.32 27.76
CA ALA A 317 10.08 4.51 26.94
C ALA A 317 8.82 4.61 27.82
N THR A 318 8.66 3.67 28.75
CA THR A 318 7.52 3.62 29.68
C THR A 318 7.40 4.92 30.49
N THR A 319 8.54 5.42 31.00
CA THR A 319 8.61 6.66 31.80
C THR A 319 8.32 7.89 30.94
N SER A 320 8.90 7.95 29.74
CA SER A 320 8.70 9.07 28.80
C SER A 320 7.23 9.19 28.40
N ALA A 321 6.62 8.09 27.92
CA ALA A 321 5.23 8.07 27.47
C ALA A 321 4.23 8.47 28.57
N GLY A 322 4.41 7.93 29.78
CA GLY A 322 3.57 8.29 30.93
C GLY A 322 3.74 9.75 31.37
N SER A 323 4.98 10.27 31.34
CA SER A 323 5.30 11.66 31.69
C SER A 323 4.69 12.66 30.70
N ILE A 324 4.82 12.43 29.40
CA ILE A 324 4.21 13.26 28.35
C ILE A 324 2.68 13.28 28.52
N THR A 325 2.07 12.12 28.74
CA THR A 325 0.62 11.99 28.92
C THR A 325 0.13 12.75 30.16
N THR A 326 0.79 12.56 31.31
CA THR A 326 0.45 13.28 32.55
C THR A 326 0.58 14.79 32.40
N ARG A 327 1.60 15.25 31.66
CA ARG A 327 1.81 16.68 31.39
C ARG A 327 0.75 17.26 30.45
N LEU A 328 0.35 16.53 29.41
CA LEU A 328 -0.74 16.93 28.53
C LEU A 328 -2.01 17.18 29.36
N LEU A 329 -2.44 16.17 30.13
CA LEU A 329 -3.66 16.23 30.93
C LEU A 329 -3.56 17.25 32.08
N GLY A 330 -2.37 17.43 32.65
CA GLY A 330 -2.13 18.47 33.66
C GLY A 330 -2.16 19.90 33.10
N ASN A 331 -1.74 20.10 31.85
CA ASN A 331 -1.77 21.40 31.18
C ASN A 331 -3.18 21.74 30.67
N PHE A 332 -3.95 20.74 30.24
CA PHE A 332 -5.29 20.90 29.67
C PHE A 332 -6.33 20.23 30.57
N GLN A 333 -6.61 20.85 31.71
CA GLN A 333 -7.45 20.28 32.78
C GLN A 333 -8.93 20.09 32.43
N HIS A 334 -9.40 20.61 31.30
CA HIS A 334 -10.78 20.49 30.83
C HIS A 334 -10.97 19.35 29.81
N VAL A 335 -9.92 18.56 29.57
CA VAL A 335 -10.04 17.36 28.74
C VAL A 335 -10.93 16.35 29.46
N GLU A 336 -11.97 15.89 28.78
CA GLU A 336 -12.94 14.90 29.27
C GLU A 336 -12.78 13.56 28.55
N HIS A 337 -12.32 13.59 27.30
CA HIS A 337 -12.14 12.40 26.46
C HIS A 337 -10.71 12.28 25.94
N VAL A 338 -10.16 11.07 25.98
CA VAL A 338 -8.82 10.77 25.44
C VAL A 338 -8.90 9.72 24.34
N PHE A 339 -8.42 10.07 23.14
CA PHE A 339 -8.20 9.14 22.05
C PHE A 339 -6.72 8.80 21.93
N ILE A 340 -6.39 7.52 22.00
CA ILE A 340 -5.04 7.03 21.75
C ILE A 340 -5.06 6.41 20.36
N VAL A 341 -4.62 7.19 19.37
CA VAL A 341 -4.74 6.85 17.95
C VAL A 341 -3.38 6.36 17.45
N GLY A 342 -3.39 5.26 16.72
CA GLY A 342 -2.21 4.81 16.02
C GLY A 342 -2.45 3.55 15.20
N VAL A 343 -1.36 2.89 14.83
CA VAL A 343 -1.41 1.63 14.08
C VAL A 343 -1.27 0.42 14.99
N GLY A 344 -1.87 -0.70 14.59
CA GLY A 344 -1.81 -1.97 15.30
C GLY A 344 -1.70 -3.16 14.34
N GLY A 345 -1.36 -4.31 14.91
CA GLY A 345 -1.37 -5.60 14.25
C GLY A 345 -2.72 -6.28 14.40
N GLY A 346 -3.31 -6.74 13.30
CA GLY A 346 -4.57 -7.48 13.31
C GLY A 346 -4.40 -8.90 13.85
N VAL A 347 -5.40 -9.37 14.61
CA VAL A 347 -5.50 -10.77 15.01
C VAL A 347 -6.27 -11.52 13.92
N ALA A 348 -5.57 -12.38 13.18
CA ALA A 348 -6.15 -13.10 12.06
C ALA A 348 -7.04 -14.26 12.53
N HIS A 349 -8.30 -14.24 12.08
CA HIS A 349 -9.22 -15.38 12.14
C HIS A 349 -9.40 -16.00 10.74
N TYR A 350 -9.05 -17.27 10.57
CA TYR A 350 -9.05 -17.90 9.24
C TYR A 350 -10.43 -18.39 8.82
N THR A 351 -11.32 -18.62 9.79
CA THR A 351 -12.62 -19.25 9.55
C THR A 351 -13.79 -18.30 9.84
N ASP A 352 -13.62 -17.30 10.71
CA ASP A 352 -14.69 -16.42 11.18
C ASP A 352 -14.58 -15.03 10.54
N ALA A 353 -15.41 -14.77 9.53
CA ALA A 353 -15.45 -13.49 8.82
C ALA A 353 -15.84 -12.29 9.69
N MET A 354 -16.60 -12.49 10.77
CA MET A 354 -17.08 -11.42 11.66
C MET A 354 -16.03 -11.03 12.70
N ARG A 355 -15.18 -11.98 13.10
CA ARG A 355 -14.02 -11.71 13.96
C ARG A 355 -12.79 -11.29 13.17
N HIS A 356 -12.69 -11.67 11.90
CA HIS A 356 -11.53 -11.40 11.07
C HIS A 356 -11.36 -9.90 10.78
N VAL A 357 -10.20 -9.39 11.18
CA VAL A 357 -9.74 -8.03 10.89
C VAL A 357 -8.71 -8.11 9.77
N ARG A 358 -8.76 -7.18 8.82
CA ARG A 358 -7.83 -7.13 7.67
C ARG A 358 -7.01 -5.85 7.65
N LEU A 359 -5.97 -5.80 6.81
CA LEU A 359 -5.21 -4.56 6.61
C LEU A 359 -6.13 -3.44 6.10
N GLY A 360 -5.94 -2.23 6.63
CA GLY A 360 -6.77 -1.05 6.36
C GLY A 360 -8.05 -0.95 7.21
N ASP A 361 -8.43 -2.00 7.95
CA ASP A 361 -9.52 -1.91 8.92
C ASP A 361 -9.12 -1.08 10.14
N VAL A 362 -10.11 -0.64 10.91
CA VAL A 362 -9.91 0.07 12.18
C VAL A 362 -10.45 -0.77 13.32
N VAL A 363 -9.70 -0.90 14.42
CA VAL A 363 -10.17 -1.53 15.65
C VAL A 363 -10.23 -0.48 16.76
N VAL A 364 -11.41 -0.31 17.34
CA VAL A 364 -11.65 0.55 18.51
C VAL A 364 -11.76 -0.32 19.76
N SER A 365 -10.99 0.00 20.79
CA SER A 365 -11.03 -0.73 22.06
C SER A 365 -12.42 -0.65 22.69
N ALA A 366 -12.90 -1.79 23.20
CA ALA A 366 -14.14 -1.81 23.97
C ALA A 366 -14.17 -2.94 25.00
N PRO A 367 -15.00 -2.81 26.05
CA PRO A 367 -15.12 -3.83 27.08
C PRO A 367 -15.77 -5.10 26.50
N ASN A 368 -14.97 -6.10 26.09
CA ASN A 368 -15.43 -7.47 25.79
C ASN A 368 -14.25 -8.49 25.63
N PRO A 369 -13.64 -9.01 26.71
CA PRO A 369 -13.98 -8.80 28.13
C PRO A 369 -13.40 -7.51 28.72
N HIS A 370 -12.25 -7.06 28.21
CA HIS A 370 -11.58 -5.84 28.65
C HIS A 370 -11.19 -4.99 27.45
N SER A 371 -11.16 -3.67 27.60
CA SER A 371 -10.84 -2.74 26.51
C SER A 371 -9.38 -2.84 26.09
N TYR A 372 -8.48 -2.94 27.08
CA TYR A 372 -7.06 -3.10 26.84
C TYR A 372 -6.41 -4.10 27.81
N VAL A 373 -5.60 -5.03 27.28
CA VAL A 373 -4.90 -6.07 28.07
C VAL A 373 -3.40 -6.01 27.80
N PHE A 374 -2.59 -5.85 28.84
CA PHE A 374 -1.15 -5.75 28.75
C PHE A 374 -0.44 -6.84 29.55
N THR A 375 0.36 -7.67 28.88
CA THR A 375 1.24 -8.65 29.55
C THR A 375 2.51 -7.96 30.00
N HIS A 376 2.74 -7.91 31.32
CA HIS A 376 3.94 -7.31 31.91
C HIS A 376 5.02 -8.32 32.29
N SER A 377 4.69 -9.61 32.33
CA SER A 377 5.63 -10.70 32.60
C SER A 377 5.06 -12.05 32.15
N TYR A 378 5.92 -13.04 32.00
CA TYR A 378 5.58 -14.41 31.60
C TYR A 378 5.69 -15.36 32.79
N THR A 379 4.78 -16.33 32.88
CA THR A 379 4.91 -17.47 33.81
C THR A 379 5.67 -18.58 33.09
N VAL A 380 6.83 -18.96 33.62
CA VAL A 380 7.70 -19.98 33.03
C VAL A 380 7.73 -21.21 33.95
N ASP A 381 7.50 -22.39 33.36
CA ASP A 381 7.70 -23.66 34.05
C ASP A 381 9.20 -23.87 34.31
N ARG A 382 9.57 -24.07 35.57
CA ARG A 382 10.96 -24.24 36.00
C ARG A 382 11.59 -25.56 35.51
N ALA A 383 10.77 -26.58 35.23
CA ALA A 383 11.27 -27.88 34.80
C ALA A 383 11.54 -27.93 33.29
N THR A 384 10.69 -27.29 32.49
CA THR A 384 10.73 -27.34 31.03
C THR A 384 11.24 -26.05 30.38
N GLU A 385 11.40 -24.97 31.15
CA GLU A 385 11.70 -23.61 30.67
C GLU A 385 10.70 -23.07 29.64
N HIS A 386 9.53 -23.70 29.50
CA HIS A 386 8.46 -23.26 28.62
C HIS A 386 7.55 -22.23 29.29
N VAL A 387 7.04 -21.30 28.49
CA VAL A 387 6.07 -20.29 28.93
C VAL A 387 4.69 -20.93 29.07
N ASP A 388 4.21 -21.04 30.30
CA ASP A 388 2.93 -21.67 30.64
C ASP A 388 1.78 -20.65 30.59
N GLY A 389 2.03 -19.39 30.95
CA GLY A 389 0.99 -18.35 30.99
C GLY A 389 1.49 -16.92 31.01
N PHE A 390 0.56 -15.97 31.11
CA PHE A 390 0.80 -14.53 31.04
C PHE A 390 0.37 -13.82 32.33
N LEU A 391 1.22 -12.95 32.87
CA LEU A 391 0.84 -12.03 33.95
C LEU A 391 0.39 -10.70 33.33
N VAL A 392 -0.91 -10.43 33.45
CA VAL A 392 -1.59 -9.35 32.70
C VAL A 392 -2.13 -8.25 33.60
N ARG A 393 -2.07 -7.01 33.10
CA ARG A 393 -2.89 -5.88 33.55
C ARG A 393 -4.05 -5.68 32.59
N LYS A 394 -5.21 -5.39 33.13
CA LYS A 394 -6.48 -5.25 32.40
C LYS A 394 -7.03 -3.85 32.66
N TRP A 395 -7.45 -3.19 31.60
CA TRP A 395 -7.88 -1.81 31.63
C TRP A 395 -9.23 -1.65 30.92
N ASP A 396 -10.14 -0.92 31.57
CA ASP A 396 -11.45 -0.55 31.04
C ASP A 396 -11.73 0.93 31.36
N PRO A 397 -12.28 1.71 30.41
CA PRO A 397 -12.79 3.04 30.69
C PRO A 397 -14.04 2.91 31.58
N GLN A 398 -14.21 3.84 32.52
CA GLN A 398 -15.41 3.90 33.36
C GLN A 398 -16.62 4.36 32.54
N ASP A 399 -16.39 5.27 31.58
CA ASP A 399 -17.38 5.71 30.62
C ASP A 399 -17.12 5.11 29.22
N PRO A 400 -17.90 4.10 28.80
CA PRO A 400 -17.74 3.44 27.50
C PRO A 400 -18.42 4.20 26.33
N ILE A 401 -18.76 5.49 26.47
CA ILE A 401 -19.44 6.27 25.42
C ILE A 401 -18.77 6.16 24.05
N ILE A 402 -17.45 6.23 23.99
CA ILE A 402 -16.68 6.13 22.73
C ILE A 402 -16.90 4.77 22.07
N SER A 403 -16.81 3.69 22.82
CA SER A 403 -17.05 2.34 22.32
C SER A 403 -18.49 2.14 21.83
N HIS A 404 -19.47 2.80 22.45
CA HIS A 404 -20.87 2.78 22.00
C HIS A 404 -21.06 3.54 20.69
N ILE A 405 -20.41 4.70 20.54
CA ILE A 405 -20.40 5.46 19.29
C ILE A 405 -19.79 4.61 18.16
N ALA A 406 -18.64 3.97 18.43
CA ALA A 406 -17.94 3.14 17.44
C ALA A 406 -18.78 1.93 16.99
N LYS A 407 -19.57 1.30 17.87
CA LYS A 407 -20.47 0.19 17.49
C LYS A 407 -21.54 0.58 16.47
N ASN A 408 -21.92 1.86 16.42
CA ASN A 408 -22.92 2.38 15.50
C ASN A 408 -22.30 2.89 14.18
N MET A 409 -20.98 2.89 14.06
CA MET A 409 -20.29 3.20 12.81
C MET A 409 -20.15 1.91 11.99
N LEU A 410 -20.91 1.81 10.90
CA LEU A 410 -20.91 0.62 10.04
C LEU A 410 -19.77 0.64 8.99
N GLU A 411 -19.29 1.81 8.61
CA GLU A 411 -18.27 2.00 7.56
C GLU A 411 -17.27 3.09 7.97
N ALA A 412 -15.99 2.90 7.61
CA ALA A 412 -15.00 3.97 7.68
C ALA A 412 -15.27 4.93 6.51
N ILE A 413 -15.34 6.23 6.79
CA ILE A 413 -15.66 7.24 5.76
C ILE A 413 -14.36 7.70 5.08
N ASP A 414 -14.25 7.48 3.77
CA ASP A 414 -13.11 7.89 2.93
C ASP A 414 -13.14 9.39 2.60
N HIS A 415 -12.95 10.25 3.61
CA HIS A 415 -12.90 11.71 3.43
C HIS A 415 -11.47 12.29 3.35
N LEU A 416 -10.43 11.47 3.53
CA LEU A 416 -9.04 11.93 3.68
C LEU A 416 -8.21 11.91 2.38
N ASP A 417 -8.67 11.23 1.33
CA ASP A 417 -7.90 11.10 0.07
C ASP A 417 -7.70 12.44 -0.67
N THR A 418 -8.43 13.50 -0.30
CA THR A 418 -8.39 14.78 -1.02
C THR A 418 -7.51 15.86 -0.38
N THR A 419 -7.04 15.72 0.87
CA THR A 419 -6.47 16.86 1.62
C THR A 419 -4.95 16.83 1.86
N ASN A 420 -4.21 15.76 1.52
CA ASN A 420 -2.74 15.79 1.58
C ASN A 420 -2.09 14.81 0.58
N SER A 421 -1.38 15.36 -0.41
CA SER A 421 -0.80 14.64 -1.57
C SER A 421 0.45 13.79 -1.27
N ASP A 422 0.72 13.42 -0.02
CA ASP A 422 1.94 12.68 0.36
C ASP A 422 1.67 11.25 0.82
N MET A 423 0.43 10.92 1.22
CA MET A 423 0.09 9.64 1.84
C MET A 423 -1.26 9.15 1.30
N ASN A 424 -1.27 7.96 0.73
CA ASN A 424 -2.49 7.26 0.33
C ASN A 424 -2.94 6.38 1.51
N PHE A 425 -4.15 6.62 2.02
CA PHE A 425 -4.71 5.88 3.16
C PHE A 425 -5.72 4.81 2.74
N ALA A 426 -5.84 4.55 1.44
CA ALA A 426 -6.69 3.48 0.93
C ALA A 426 -6.31 2.11 1.51
N ARG A 427 -7.27 1.20 1.44
CA ARG A 427 -7.03 -0.20 1.76
C ARG A 427 -5.95 -0.79 0.82
N PRO A 428 -5.00 -1.62 1.32
CA PRO A 428 -4.06 -2.31 0.44
C PRO A 428 -4.80 -3.16 -0.60
N PRO A 429 -4.27 -3.27 -1.84
CA PRO A 429 -4.89 -4.09 -2.86
C PRO A 429 -4.93 -5.57 -2.41
N PRO A 430 -5.89 -6.39 -2.87
CA PRO A 430 -6.03 -7.80 -2.46
C PRO A 430 -4.77 -8.66 -2.65
N GLN A 431 -3.86 -8.26 -3.53
CA GLN A 431 -2.59 -8.94 -3.76
C GLN A 431 -1.58 -8.69 -2.62
N ALA A 432 -1.69 -7.57 -1.89
CA ALA A 432 -0.83 -7.21 -0.76
C ALA A 432 -1.46 -7.55 0.60
N ASP A 433 -2.79 -7.50 0.72
CA ASP A 433 -3.53 -8.00 1.88
C ASP A 433 -3.61 -9.53 1.79
N ARG A 434 -2.56 -10.21 2.28
CA ARG A 434 -2.47 -11.67 2.29
C ARG A 434 -2.06 -12.18 3.67
N LEU A 435 -2.72 -13.23 4.13
CA LEU A 435 -2.30 -13.96 5.32
C LEU A 435 -1.26 -15.01 4.92
N ALA A 436 0.01 -14.69 5.06
CA ALA A 436 1.09 -15.66 4.92
C ALA A 436 1.57 -16.09 6.32
N VAL A 437 1.41 -17.38 6.63
CA VAL A 437 1.79 -17.96 7.93
C VAL A 437 3.06 -18.79 7.76
N PRO A 438 4.14 -18.50 8.50
CA PRO A 438 5.34 -19.33 8.51
C PRO A 438 5.06 -20.65 9.20
N VAL A 439 5.53 -21.74 8.61
CA VAL A 439 5.29 -23.10 9.12
C VAL A 439 6.56 -23.86 9.48
N GLY A 440 7.68 -23.13 9.58
CA GLY A 440 9.02 -23.65 9.89
C GLY A 440 9.78 -24.14 8.65
N GLY A 441 11.11 -24.25 8.78
CA GLY A 441 11.99 -24.74 7.72
C GLY A 441 11.98 -23.92 6.43
N GLY A 442 11.73 -22.60 6.53
CA GLY A 442 11.65 -21.69 5.38
C GLY A 442 10.40 -21.85 4.51
N GLN A 443 9.33 -22.44 5.04
CA GLN A 443 8.06 -22.64 4.32
C GLN A 443 6.97 -21.68 4.81
N MET A 444 6.05 -21.32 3.90
CA MET A 444 4.91 -20.44 4.16
C MET A 444 3.63 -21.07 3.61
N VAL A 445 2.52 -20.89 4.33
CA VAL A 445 1.17 -21.19 3.86
C VAL A 445 0.43 -19.89 3.64
N VAL A 446 -0.24 -19.75 2.48
CA VAL A 446 -1.04 -18.55 2.17
C VAL A 446 -2.51 -18.86 2.38
N ILE A 447 -3.18 -18.06 3.20
CA ILE A 447 -4.58 -18.25 3.59
C ILE A 447 -5.38 -17.08 3.01
N PRO A 448 -6.36 -17.31 2.11
CA PRO A 448 -7.29 -16.26 1.71
C PRO A 448 -8.14 -15.80 2.89
N HIS A 449 -8.52 -14.53 2.89
CA HIS A 449 -9.42 -13.99 3.90
C HIS A 449 -10.80 -14.68 3.85
N PRO A 450 -11.43 -14.97 5.00
CA PRO A 450 -12.79 -15.55 5.04
C PRO A 450 -13.86 -14.64 4.43
N ASN A 451 -13.58 -13.33 4.33
CA ASN A 451 -14.38 -12.27 3.72
C ASN A 451 -13.64 -11.63 2.54
N TRP A 452 -13.20 -12.47 1.59
CA TRP A 452 -12.42 -12.08 0.41
C TRP A 452 -13.15 -11.12 -0.53
N ASP A 453 -14.49 -11.14 -0.51
CA ASP A 453 -15.39 -10.30 -1.29
C ASP A 453 -15.53 -8.88 -0.75
N ARG A 454 -15.06 -8.62 0.48
CA ARG A 454 -15.14 -7.31 1.12
C ARG A 454 -14.16 -6.32 0.49
N VAL A 455 -14.72 -5.21 0.00
CA VAL A 455 -13.99 -4.11 -0.67
C VAL A 455 -13.62 -2.99 0.31
N ASN A 456 -14.56 -2.56 1.14
CA ASN A 456 -14.38 -1.40 2.03
C ASN A 456 -13.68 -1.75 3.34
N SER A 457 -13.09 -0.74 3.98
CA SER A 457 -12.58 -0.82 5.34
C SER A 457 -13.73 -0.80 6.35
N VAL A 458 -13.58 -1.59 7.42
CA VAL A 458 -14.61 -1.75 8.45
C VAL A 458 -14.07 -1.29 9.80
N VAL A 459 -14.94 -0.66 10.59
CA VAL A 459 -14.69 -0.36 11.99
C VAL A 459 -15.11 -1.58 12.83
N HIS A 460 -14.15 -2.17 13.52
CA HIS A 460 -14.36 -3.25 14.46
C HIS A 460 -14.29 -2.71 15.88
N VAL A 461 -15.05 -3.35 16.76
CA VAL A 461 -15.05 -3.04 18.18
C VAL A 461 -14.65 -4.29 18.96
N GLY A 462 -13.63 -4.20 19.82
CA GLY A 462 -13.16 -5.34 20.60
C GLY A 462 -11.90 -5.05 21.42
N SER A 463 -11.40 -6.07 22.12
CA SER A 463 -10.21 -5.96 22.97
C SER A 463 -8.95 -5.72 22.14
N ILE A 464 -8.10 -4.80 22.61
CA ILE A 464 -6.76 -4.56 22.09
C ILE A 464 -5.75 -5.00 23.15
N GLY A 465 -4.59 -5.53 22.76
CA GLY A 465 -3.59 -5.89 23.76
C GLY A 465 -2.14 -5.75 23.32
N ALA A 466 -1.23 -5.91 24.27
CA ALA A 466 0.19 -5.88 23.99
C ALA A 466 0.96 -6.72 25.01
N MET A 467 2.20 -7.06 24.66
CA MET A 467 3.07 -7.88 25.49
C MET A 467 4.46 -7.26 25.57
N VAL A 468 5.11 -7.41 26.73
CA VAL A 468 6.55 -7.14 26.87
C VAL A 468 7.38 -8.11 26.00
N SER A 469 8.54 -7.67 25.54
CA SER A 469 9.42 -8.50 24.70
C SER A 469 9.88 -9.74 25.48
N TYR A 470 9.73 -10.92 24.87
CA TYR A 470 10.24 -12.15 25.47
C TYR A 470 11.75 -12.25 25.28
N ARG A 471 12.51 -12.15 26.38
CA ARG A 471 13.97 -12.35 26.38
C ARG A 471 14.28 -13.73 26.96
N LYS A 472 14.67 -14.68 26.11
CA LYS A 472 15.14 -15.99 26.56
C LYS A 472 16.47 -15.80 27.30
N GLN A 473 16.56 -16.22 28.56
CA GLN A 473 17.84 -16.29 29.26
C GLN A 473 18.59 -17.53 28.76
N THR A 474 19.59 -17.37 27.90
CA THR A 474 20.49 -18.47 27.55
C THR A 474 21.92 -18.00 27.53
N SER A 475 22.71 -18.50 28.48
CA SER A 475 24.13 -18.76 28.29
C SER A 475 24.27 -19.81 27.18
N VAL A 476 24.79 -19.45 26.00
CA VAL A 476 25.57 -20.26 25.02
C VAL A 476 25.58 -19.53 23.65
N THR A 477 26.76 -19.57 23.02
CA THR A 477 27.25 -19.00 21.74
C THR A 477 26.24 -18.49 20.69
N GLU A 478 26.51 -17.25 20.22
CA GLU A 478 25.62 -16.34 19.47
C GLU A 478 25.24 -16.70 18.02
N GLU A 479 25.73 -17.80 17.43
CA GLU A 479 25.60 -18.03 15.98
C GLU A 479 24.40 -18.89 15.52
N GLN A 480 23.61 -19.48 16.43
CA GLN A 480 22.45 -20.34 16.06
C GLN A 480 21.08 -19.80 16.54
N VAL A 481 21.02 -18.58 17.10
CA VAL A 481 19.90 -18.12 17.96
C VAL A 481 18.79 -17.35 17.21
N SER A 482 19.02 -16.88 15.98
CA SER A 482 18.14 -15.87 15.35
C SER A 482 16.83 -16.44 14.77
N GLU A 483 16.79 -17.65 14.21
CA GLU A 483 15.57 -18.20 13.60
C GLU A 483 14.54 -18.70 14.63
N ASP A 484 14.98 -19.42 15.67
CA ASP A 484 14.08 -20.06 16.64
C ASP A 484 13.33 -19.08 17.55
N THR A 485 13.94 -17.93 17.86
CA THR A 485 13.36 -16.93 18.77
C THR A 485 12.18 -16.18 18.15
N SER A 486 12.24 -15.90 16.84
CA SER A 486 11.20 -15.19 16.10
C SER A 486 9.91 -16.01 15.97
N SER A 487 10.04 -17.32 15.70
CA SER A 487 8.94 -18.27 15.67
C SER A 487 8.27 -18.38 17.05
N ALA A 488 9.05 -18.49 18.13
CA ALA A 488 8.53 -18.57 19.48
C ALA A 488 7.70 -17.34 19.88
N ALA A 489 8.15 -16.13 19.54
CA ALA A 489 7.42 -14.90 19.81
C ALA A 489 6.05 -14.83 19.09
N ALA A 490 5.99 -15.27 17.83
CA ALA A 490 4.74 -15.33 17.07
C ALA A 490 3.72 -16.31 17.70
N HIS A 491 4.18 -17.48 18.14
CA HIS A 491 3.32 -18.46 18.83
C HIS A 491 2.79 -17.93 20.16
N LEU A 492 3.63 -17.25 20.96
CA LEU A 492 3.20 -16.64 22.22
C LEU A 492 2.15 -15.56 22.00
N ARG A 493 2.30 -14.75 20.95
CA ARG A 493 1.33 -13.72 20.57
C ARG A 493 -0.01 -14.32 20.16
N ASP A 494 0.00 -15.37 19.36
CA ASP A 494 -1.23 -16.06 18.94
C ASP A 494 -1.95 -16.71 20.13
N LYS A 495 -1.17 -17.30 21.07
CA LYS A 495 -1.70 -17.83 22.33
C LYS A 495 -2.34 -16.71 23.18
N PHE A 496 -1.62 -15.61 23.38
CA PHE A 496 -2.10 -14.44 24.13
C PHE A 496 -3.37 -13.83 23.52
N ALA A 497 -3.39 -13.63 22.20
CA ALA A 497 -4.54 -13.10 21.49
C ALA A 497 -5.78 -14.00 21.63
N THR A 498 -5.58 -15.32 21.60
CA THR A 498 -6.65 -16.30 21.78
C THR A 498 -7.16 -16.32 23.23
N GLU A 499 -6.25 -16.34 24.22
CA GLU A 499 -6.59 -16.40 25.65
C GLU A 499 -7.39 -15.17 26.12
N HIS A 500 -7.10 -14.00 25.57
CA HIS A 500 -7.76 -12.74 25.93
C HIS A 500 -8.75 -12.21 24.90
N ASN A 501 -9.08 -13.01 23.87
CA ASN A 501 -10.05 -12.67 22.82
C ASN A 501 -9.76 -11.30 22.15
N LEU A 502 -8.48 -11.07 21.81
CA LEU A 502 -8.03 -9.81 21.20
C LEU A 502 -8.43 -9.73 19.73
N ARG A 503 -8.79 -8.53 19.27
CA ARG A 503 -8.97 -8.21 17.84
C ARG A 503 -7.74 -7.57 17.21
N ALA A 504 -6.97 -6.83 18.00
CA ALA A 504 -5.73 -6.22 17.57
C ALA A 504 -4.70 -6.24 18.68
N VAL A 505 -3.44 -6.07 18.30
CA VAL A 505 -2.31 -5.94 19.20
C VAL A 505 -1.45 -4.74 18.83
N ASP A 506 -0.79 -4.11 19.80
CA ASP A 506 0.00 -2.90 19.58
C ASP A 506 1.34 -2.90 20.33
N ALA A 507 2.00 -1.73 20.35
CA ALA A 507 3.34 -1.52 20.90
C ALA A 507 3.44 -1.52 22.43
N GLY A 508 2.31 -1.51 23.15
CA GLY A 508 2.29 -1.39 24.60
C GLY A 508 2.11 0.04 25.12
N PHE A 509 0.86 0.41 25.41
CA PHE A 509 0.46 1.72 25.93
C PHE A 509 0.12 1.71 27.43
N ASP A 510 0.61 0.72 28.19
CA ASP A 510 0.24 0.53 29.60
C ASP A 510 0.50 1.77 30.48
N SER A 511 1.65 2.43 30.33
CA SER A 511 1.94 3.66 31.09
C SER A 511 1.11 4.87 30.66
N VAL A 512 0.69 4.91 29.39
CA VAL A 512 -0.20 5.94 28.87
C VAL A 512 -1.59 5.78 29.49
N ILE A 513 -2.13 4.56 29.47
CA ILE A 513 -3.44 4.26 30.09
C ILE A 513 -3.38 4.47 31.61
N ALA A 514 -2.30 4.06 32.27
CA ALA A 514 -2.10 4.33 33.68
C ALA A 514 -2.08 5.84 33.99
N ALA A 515 -1.47 6.66 33.13
CA ALA A 515 -1.46 8.12 33.27
C ALA A 515 -2.84 8.75 33.02
N VAL A 516 -3.61 8.24 32.05
CA VAL A 516 -5.00 8.66 31.79
C VAL A 516 -5.89 8.37 33.00
N ASN A 517 -5.85 7.13 33.51
CA ASN A 517 -6.60 6.75 34.72
C ASN A 517 -6.13 7.51 35.96
N GLY A 518 -4.82 7.70 36.12
CA GLY A 518 -4.24 8.49 37.21
C GLY A 518 -4.66 9.96 37.19
N SER A 519 -4.95 10.50 36.00
CA SER A 519 -5.49 11.85 35.79
C SER A 519 -7.01 11.92 35.94
N ARG A 520 -7.68 10.81 36.29
CA ARG A 520 -9.13 10.69 36.48
C ARG A 520 -9.96 11.01 35.22
N ILE A 521 -9.44 10.62 34.06
CA ILE A 521 -10.21 10.64 32.82
C ILE A 521 -10.94 9.31 32.67
N ASP A 522 -12.25 9.35 32.80
CA ASP A 522 -13.11 8.17 32.79
C ASP A 522 -13.45 7.67 31.38
N SER A 523 -13.32 8.55 30.37
CA SER A 523 -13.70 8.29 28.99
C SER A 523 -12.49 8.27 28.06
N TRP A 524 -12.10 7.08 27.59
CA TRP A 524 -10.98 6.92 26.67
C TRP A 524 -11.15 5.70 25.75
N ALA A 525 -10.46 5.71 24.62
CA ALA A 525 -10.35 4.53 23.75
C ALA A 525 -9.02 4.50 23.00
N LEU A 526 -8.52 3.29 22.76
CA LEU A 526 -7.49 3.03 21.75
C LEU A 526 -8.17 2.86 20.39
N ILE A 527 -7.62 3.50 19.38
CA ILE A 527 -8.03 3.37 17.98
C ILE A 527 -6.82 2.88 17.20
N ARG A 528 -6.93 1.72 16.56
CA ARG A 528 -5.84 1.07 15.83
C ARG A 528 -6.20 0.87 14.37
N GLY A 529 -5.52 1.59 13.49
CA GLY A 529 -5.51 1.27 12.06
C GLY A 529 -4.65 0.05 11.81
N ILE A 530 -5.18 -0.95 11.13
CA ILE A 530 -4.54 -2.26 11.02
C ILE A 530 -3.53 -2.23 9.88
N ALA A 531 -2.25 -2.23 10.24
CA ALA A 531 -1.14 -2.03 9.32
C ALA A 531 -0.39 -3.32 9.01
N ASP A 532 -0.41 -4.28 9.93
CA ASP A 532 0.18 -5.61 9.77
C ASP A 532 -0.64 -6.66 10.54
N TYR A 533 -0.17 -7.90 10.58
CA TYR A 533 -0.73 -8.97 11.43
C TYR A 533 0.23 -9.30 12.59
N GLN A 534 1.04 -8.34 13.03
CA GLN A 534 2.06 -8.49 14.08
C GLN A 534 1.73 -7.62 15.29
N HIS A 535 2.22 -6.38 15.35
CA HIS A 535 2.03 -5.43 16.46
C HIS A 535 1.99 -3.97 15.96
N GLY A 536 1.80 -3.75 14.65
CA GLY A 536 1.68 -2.42 14.02
C GLY A 536 2.98 -1.61 13.91
N GLN A 537 4.05 -2.00 14.61
CA GLN A 537 5.34 -1.29 14.64
C GLN A 537 6.40 -1.89 13.71
N SER A 538 6.07 -2.96 12.98
CA SER A 538 7.02 -3.54 12.03
C SER A 538 7.43 -2.47 11.01
N ARG A 539 8.65 -2.55 10.44
CA ARG A 539 9.02 -1.66 9.31
C ARG A 539 7.98 -1.76 8.17
N ALA A 540 7.27 -2.88 8.06
CA ALA A 540 6.13 -3.08 7.16
C ALA A 540 4.81 -2.42 7.65
N GLY A 541 4.59 -2.25 8.95
CA GLY A 541 3.46 -1.52 9.53
C GLY A 541 3.66 0.01 9.53
N ARG A 542 4.91 0.48 9.47
CA ARG A 542 5.26 1.89 9.19
C ARG A 542 5.12 2.25 7.72
N ILE A 543 5.13 1.22 6.88
CA ILE A 543 4.75 1.26 5.49
C ILE A 543 3.22 1.13 5.46
N TRP A 544 2.49 2.19 5.84
CA TRP A 544 1.10 2.32 5.40
C TRP A 544 1.17 2.50 3.88
N GLN A 545 1.07 1.36 3.19
CA GLN A 545 1.26 1.17 1.75
C GLN A 545 2.71 1.36 1.24
N VAL A 546 3.34 0.26 0.85
CA VAL A 546 4.33 0.25 -0.24
C VAL A 546 3.77 -0.69 -1.28
N LYS A 547 3.58 -0.14 -2.49
CA LYS A 547 3.56 -0.89 -3.74
C LYS A 547 4.60 -2.01 -3.64
N LEU A 548 4.10 -3.24 -3.66
CA LEU A 548 4.81 -4.49 -3.90
C LEU A 548 6.05 -4.29 -4.80
N LEU A 549 7.20 -4.00 -4.20
CA LEU A 549 8.52 -4.07 -4.81
C LEU A 549 9.53 -4.07 -3.64
N LYS A 550 9.78 -5.22 -3.02
CA LYS A 550 11.08 -5.44 -2.39
C LYS A 550 11.91 -6.21 -3.39
N PHE A 551 13.09 -5.68 -3.70
CA PHE A 551 14.21 -6.49 -4.17
C PHE A 551 15.49 -5.82 -3.66
N ASN A 552 16.10 -6.43 -2.65
CA ASN A 552 17.52 -6.20 -2.35
C ASN A 552 18.22 -7.55 -2.27
N SER A 553 18.88 -7.93 -3.36
CA SER A 553 20.24 -8.46 -3.32
C SER A 553 20.71 -8.63 -4.76
N ILE A 554 21.83 -7.99 -5.11
CA ILE A 554 22.87 -8.43 -6.04
C ILE A 554 23.74 -7.20 -6.35
N LEU A 555 25.05 -7.33 -6.05
CA LEU A 555 26.20 -6.47 -6.37
C LEU A 555 26.77 -5.59 -5.25
N ASN A 556 27.35 -6.26 -4.26
CA ASN A 556 28.73 -5.93 -3.88
C ASN A 556 29.63 -6.23 -5.09
N GLY A 557 30.11 -5.19 -5.79
CA GLY A 557 31.08 -5.39 -6.86
C GLY A 557 31.28 -4.22 -7.80
N ARG A 558 32.21 -3.32 -7.43
CA ARG A 558 33.01 -2.43 -8.30
C ARG A 558 32.28 -1.34 -9.08
N GLY A 559 32.67 -0.09 -8.84
CA GLY A 559 32.43 0.99 -9.80
C GLY A 559 32.44 2.41 -9.25
N THR A 560 33.38 2.78 -8.39
CA THR A 560 33.69 4.19 -8.19
C THR A 560 34.26 4.75 -9.49
N ARG A 561 33.49 5.58 -10.22
CA ARG A 561 33.96 6.77 -10.95
C ARG A 561 32.84 7.43 -11.75
N SER A 562 32.83 8.76 -11.67
CA SER A 562 32.19 9.73 -12.57
C SER A 562 30.73 10.11 -12.30
N LEU A 563 30.52 11.00 -11.32
CA LEU A 563 29.41 11.96 -11.31
C LEU A 563 29.85 13.25 -10.58
N ARG A 564 30.90 13.87 -11.11
CA ARG A 564 31.24 15.29 -10.90
C ARG A 564 31.14 15.96 -12.26
N CYS A 565 29.94 16.37 -12.68
CA CYS A 565 29.68 17.34 -13.77
C CYS A 565 28.16 17.44 -14.04
N TYR A 566 27.32 17.81 -13.06
CA TYR A 566 25.92 18.16 -13.33
C TYR A 566 25.38 19.19 -12.32
N HIS A 567 26.23 20.12 -11.86
CA HIS A 567 25.85 21.11 -10.83
C HIS A 567 25.66 22.54 -11.38
N SER A 568 25.44 22.73 -12.68
CA SER A 568 25.37 24.09 -13.25
C SER A 568 24.33 24.32 -14.36
N PHE A 569 23.28 23.49 -14.48
CA PHE A 569 22.32 23.64 -15.59
C PHE A 569 20.84 23.87 -15.21
N LEU A 570 20.49 23.96 -13.92
CA LEU A 570 19.07 23.97 -13.48
C LEU A 570 18.58 25.29 -12.85
N PHE A 571 19.28 26.42 -13.00
CA PHE A 571 18.93 27.65 -12.27
C PHE A 571 18.20 28.75 -13.07
N ALA A 572 17.60 28.45 -14.23
CA ALA A 572 17.01 29.51 -15.05
C ALA A 572 15.79 29.08 -15.85
N MET A 573 14.68 28.82 -15.14
CA MET A 573 13.30 29.01 -15.57
C MET A 573 12.48 28.96 -14.27
N SER A 574 11.65 29.96 -13.98
CA SER A 574 10.84 30.01 -12.74
C SER A 574 9.65 29.04 -12.80
N ILE A 575 9.93 27.76 -13.01
CA ILE A 575 9.05 26.66 -12.70
C ILE A 575 9.50 26.23 -11.31
N ASN A 576 8.58 26.13 -10.34
CA ASN A 576 8.87 25.53 -9.03
C ASN A 576 8.99 24.01 -9.18
N LEU A 577 9.95 23.59 -10.02
CA LEU A 577 10.29 22.20 -10.31
C LEU A 577 10.76 21.51 -9.04
N THR A 578 11.38 22.20 -8.09
CA THR A 578 11.92 21.59 -6.87
C THR A 578 10.84 20.99 -5.98
N SER A 579 9.81 21.75 -5.58
CA SER A 579 8.74 21.24 -4.71
C SER A 579 7.92 20.12 -5.36
N GLN A 580 7.74 20.18 -6.68
CA GLN A 580 6.90 19.24 -7.42
C GLN A 580 7.71 18.00 -7.83
N PHE A 581 8.92 18.14 -8.37
CA PHE A 581 9.85 17.03 -8.65
C PHE A 581 10.12 16.13 -7.42
N PHE A 582 10.03 16.68 -6.20
CA PHE A 582 10.08 15.86 -4.98
C PHE A 582 8.81 15.03 -4.72
N LYS A 583 7.63 15.44 -5.19
CA LYS A 583 6.43 14.58 -5.25
C LYS A 583 6.60 13.45 -6.26
N LEU A 584 7.22 13.75 -7.41
CA LEU A 584 7.59 12.75 -8.42
C LEU A 584 8.55 11.69 -7.85
N LEU A 585 9.61 12.14 -7.16
CA LEU A 585 10.59 11.28 -6.49
C LEU A 585 10.02 10.54 -5.27
N ARG A 586 8.94 11.04 -4.67
CA ARG A 586 8.19 10.33 -3.61
C ARG A 586 7.41 9.14 -4.13
N GLN A 587 6.88 9.21 -5.36
CA GLN A 587 6.14 8.11 -5.98
C GLN A 587 7.04 6.98 -6.50
N PHE A 588 8.31 7.24 -6.80
CA PHE A 588 9.25 6.28 -7.40
C PHE A 588 10.55 6.22 -6.59
N ARG A 589 10.89 5.05 -6.02
CA ARG A 589 12.17 4.91 -5.30
C ARG A 589 13.32 4.95 -6.30
N ARG A 590 14.51 5.37 -5.85
CA ARG A 590 15.74 5.41 -6.67
C ARG A 590 16.02 4.09 -7.40
N GLN A 591 15.73 2.96 -6.77
CA GLN A 591 15.92 1.62 -7.35
C GLN A 591 14.86 1.27 -8.40
N ASP A 592 13.62 1.77 -8.24
CA ASP A 592 12.55 1.62 -9.23
C ASP A 592 12.90 2.41 -10.50
N LEU A 593 13.50 3.60 -10.36
CA LEU A 593 13.97 4.42 -11.48
C LEU A 593 15.17 3.79 -12.21
N VAL A 594 16.07 3.09 -11.51
CA VAL A 594 17.18 2.37 -12.14
C VAL A 594 16.65 1.17 -12.94
N LEU A 595 15.78 0.35 -12.35
CA LEU A 595 15.14 -0.77 -13.07
C LEU A 595 14.31 -0.30 -14.26
N PHE A 596 13.54 0.78 -14.07
CA PHE A 596 12.82 1.43 -15.14
C PHE A 596 13.78 1.88 -16.26
N SER A 597 14.89 2.54 -15.92
CA SER A 597 15.89 3.02 -16.89
C SER A 597 16.59 1.89 -17.62
N GLU A 598 16.92 0.79 -16.94
CA GLU A 598 17.55 -0.39 -17.54
C GLU A 598 16.61 -1.11 -18.52
N GLU A 599 15.35 -1.29 -18.13
CA GLU A 599 14.33 -1.89 -19.00
C GLU A 599 13.97 -0.95 -20.15
N HIS A 600 13.89 0.37 -19.89
CA HIS A 600 13.70 1.38 -20.92
C HIS A 600 14.85 1.39 -21.94
N ASP A 601 16.09 1.26 -21.48
CA ASP A 601 17.28 1.09 -22.32
C ASP A 601 17.18 -0.15 -23.21
N ARG A 602 16.76 -1.28 -22.64
CA ARG A 602 16.61 -2.55 -23.35
C ARG A 602 15.53 -2.44 -24.43
N LEU A 603 14.34 -1.97 -24.04
CA LEU A 603 13.19 -1.79 -24.92
C LEU A 603 13.47 -0.77 -26.02
N TYR A 604 14.16 0.33 -25.73
CA TYR A 604 14.50 1.34 -26.72
C TYR A 604 15.51 0.84 -27.77
N LYS A 605 16.50 0.02 -27.35
CA LYS A 605 17.43 -0.64 -28.28
C LYS A 605 16.72 -1.65 -29.17
N GLU A 606 15.81 -2.44 -28.59
CA GLU A 606 14.97 -3.38 -29.33
C GLU A 606 14.06 -2.66 -30.33
N ALA A 607 13.45 -1.54 -29.91
CA ALA A 607 12.61 -0.70 -30.76
C ALA A 607 13.37 -0.15 -31.97
N LYS A 608 14.61 0.32 -31.78
CA LYS A 608 15.46 0.76 -32.89
C LYS A 608 15.81 -0.35 -33.87
N ALA A 609 15.99 -1.59 -33.40
CA ALA A 609 16.31 -2.72 -34.26
C ALA A 609 15.09 -3.20 -35.07
N LYS A 610 13.90 -3.18 -34.49
CA LYS A 610 12.65 -3.68 -35.09
C LYS A 610 11.80 -2.60 -35.76
N SER A 611 12.16 -1.32 -35.57
CA SER A 611 11.33 -0.16 -35.96
C SER A 611 9.93 -0.16 -35.32
N ASP A 612 9.80 -0.74 -34.13
CA ASP A 612 8.55 -0.82 -33.37
C ASP A 612 8.76 -0.23 -31.97
N PHE A 613 8.24 0.98 -31.75
CA PHE A 613 8.40 1.75 -30.51
C PHE A 613 7.24 1.56 -29.52
N SER A 614 6.26 0.71 -29.85
CA SER A 614 5.04 0.55 -29.05
C SER A 614 5.33 0.08 -27.62
N ALA A 615 6.19 -0.93 -27.44
CA ALA A 615 6.54 -1.47 -26.12
C ALA A 615 7.28 -0.48 -25.23
N VAL A 616 8.27 0.25 -25.77
CA VAL A 616 9.04 1.26 -25.01
C VAL A 616 8.18 2.50 -24.69
N THR A 617 7.28 2.88 -25.60
CA THR A 617 6.31 3.96 -25.37
C THR A 617 5.35 3.57 -24.25
N ALA A 618 4.79 2.36 -24.28
CA ALA A 618 3.91 1.85 -23.22
C ALA A 618 4.63 1.79 -21.86
N HIS A 619 5.90 1.35 -21.84
CA HIS A 619 6.74 1.36 -20.65
C HIS A 619 6.92 2.77 -20.08
N TYR A 620 7.25 3.76 -20.92
CA TYR A 620 7.33 5.17 -20.52
C TYR A 620 6.03 5.69 -19.88
N TYR A 621 4.89 5.42 -20.50
CA TYR A 621 3.59 5.85 -19.99
C TYR A 621 3.13 5.12 -18.74
N SER A 622 3.62 3.90 -18.46
CA SER A 622 3.32 3.19 -17.21
C SER A 622 3.75 3.97 -15.96
N VAL A 623 4.77 4.82 -16.10
CA VAL A 623 5.30 5.70 -15.05
C VAL A 623 4.74 7.10 -15.20
N MET A 624 4.77 7.66 -16.41
CA MET A 624 4.42 9.07 -16.62
C MET A 624 2.91 9.35 -16.49
N SER A 625 2.02 8.38 -16.73
CA SER A 625 0.57 8.64 -16.68
C SER A 625 0.09 9.24 -15.35
N SER A 626 0.60 8.74 -14.22
CA SER A 626 0.25 9.28 -12.89
C SER A 626 0.79 10.69 -12.68
N VAL A 627 2.00 10.96 -13.18
CA VAL A 627 2.64 12.28 -13.15
C VAL A 627 1.80 13.27 -13.96
N ILE A 628 1.34 12.85 -15.12
CA ILE A 628 0.61 13.70 -16.05
C ILE A 628 -0.74 14.10 -15.48
N ASP A 629 -1.44 13.15 -14.88
CA ASP A 629 -2.74 13.38 -14.26
C ASP A 629 -2.62 14.39 -13.10
N GLU A 630 -1.62 14.21 -12.24
CA GLU A 630 -1.37 15.08 -11.09
C GLU A 630 -0.87 16.48 -11.47
N TYR A 631 -0.04 16.61 -12.51
CA TYR A 631 0.61 17.88 -12.88
C TYR A 631 -0.16 18.70 -13.91
N PHE A 632 -0.87 18.02 -14.82
CA PHE A 632 -1.52 18.64 -15.97
C PHE A 632 -3.02 18.42 -16.01
N ASN A 633 -3.61 17.89 -14.91
CA ASN A 633 -5.05 17.74 -14.75
C ASN A 633 -5.67 16.95 -15.94
N GLY A 634 -4.99 15.88 -16.35
CA GLY A 634 -5.36 15.01 -17.47
C GLY A 634 -4.96 15.50 -18.87
N ASN A 635 -4.26 16.64 -19.02
CA ASN A 635 -3.84 17.19 -20.32
C ASN A 635 -2.37 16.86 -20.66
N PHE A 636 -2.12 15.91 -21.57
CA PHE A 636 -0.75 15.50 -21.91
C PHE A 636 -0.11 16.28 -23.07
N HIS A 637 -0.01 17.60 -22.96
CA HIS A 637 0.69 18.42 -23.94
C HIS A 637 1.08 19.78 -23.35
N PHE A 638 2.00 20.46 -24.03
CA PHE A 638 2.49 21.76 -23.58
C PHE A 638 1.83 22.89 -24.35
N ALA A 639 1.39 23.92 -23.62
CA ALA A 639 0.99 25.20 -24.17
C ALA A 639 1.93 26.30 -23.62
N PRO A 640 2.67 27.03 -24.47
CA PRO A 640 3.50 28.12 -24.00
C PRO A 640 2.62 29.25 -23.44
N PRO A 641 2.86 29.74 -22.21
CA PRO A 641 2.09 30.84 -21.65
C PRO A 641 2.37 32.13 -22.44
N ARG A 642 1.34 32.98 -22.59
CA ARG A 642 1.44 34.28 -23.26
C ARG A 642 2.29 35.28 -22.48
N ASN A 643 2.39 35.12 -21.16
CA ASN A 643 3.24 35.93 -20.28
C ASN A 643 3.57 35.15 -18.98
N GLU A 644 4.58 35.62 -18.25
CA GLU A 644 5.10 34.97 -17.02
C GLU A 644 4.07 34.84 -15.88
N LYS A 645 2.96 35.58 -15.92
CA LYS A 645 1.92 35.56 -14.89
C LYS A 645 0.76 34.62 -15.22
N GLN A 646 0.69 34.09 -16.44
CA GLN A 646 -0.39 33.20 -16.85
C GLN A 646 -0.17 31.80 -16.27
N SER A 647 -1.22 31.23 -15.68
CA SER A 647 -1.16 29.85 -15.18
C SER A 647 -1.08 28.86 -16.35
N MET A 648 -0.48 27.69 -16.12
CA MET A 648 -0.41 26.62 -17.12
C MET A 648 -1.81 26.14 -17.53
N VAL A 649 -2.75 26.08 -16.58
CA VAL A 649 -4.14 25.69 -16.83
C VAL A 649 -4.83 26.67 -17.78
N ASP A 650 -4.62 27.97 -17.60
CA ASP A 650 -5.17 28.98 -18.50
C ASP A 650 -4.52 28.92 -19.89
N ALA A 651 -3.21 28.68 -19.97
CA ALA A 651 -2.51 28.54 -21.24
C ALA A 651 -3.02 27.32 -22.05
N LEU A 652 -3.24 26.18 -21.38
CA LEU A 652 -3.81 24.98 -21.98
C LEU A 652 -5.26 25.21 -22.45
N ARG A 653 -6.09 25.83 -21.60
CA ARG A 653 -7.47 26.17 -21.95
C ARG A 653 -7.55 27.10 -23.16
N GLU A 654 -6.68 28.10 -23.25
CA GLU A 654 -6.60 28.98 -24.43
C GLU A 654 -6.19 28.22 -25.70
N LEU A 655 -5.25 27.28 -25.59
CA LEU A 655 -4.88 26.42 -26.72
C LEU A 655 -6.06 25.56 -27.18
N HIS A 656 -6.79 24.92 -26.25
CA HIS A 656 -7.98 24.13 -26.57
C HIS A 656 -9.05 24.96 -27.25
N GLN A 657 -9.33 26.16 -26.73
CA GLN A 657 -10.26 27.09 -27.36
C GLN A 657 -9.83 27.49 -28.77
N HIS A 658 -8.52 27.65 -28.99
CA HIS A 658 -7.99 27.94 -30.33
C HIS A 658 -8.13 26.74 -31.28
N ILE A 659 -7.92 25.51 -30.80
CA ILE A 659 -8.20 24.29 -31.57
C ILE A 659 -9.68 24.25 -31.96
N ALA A 660 -10.59 24.53 -31.03
CA ALA A 660 -12.03 24.57 -31.29
C ALA A 660 -12.40 25.58 -32.37
N GLN A 661 -11.81 26.78 -32.32
CA GLN A 661 -12.03 27.84 -33.30
C GLN A 661 -11.50 27.45 -34.69
N CYS A 662 -10.29 26.90 -34.77
CA CYS A 662 -9.70 26.46 -36.04
C CYS A 662 -10.49 25.33 -36.71
N LEU A 663 -11.11 24.46 -35.93
CA LEU A 663 -11.93 23.34 -36.43
C LEU A 663 -13.41 23.71 -36.58
N GLU A 664 -13.79 24.94 -36.23
CA GLU A 664 -15.18 25.42 -36.24
C GLU A 664 -16.12 24.50 -35.43
N LEU A 665 -15.69 24.05 -34.24
CA LEU A 665 -16.47 23.15 -33.41
C LEU A 665 -17.77 23.82 -32.96
N ALA A 666 -18.88 23.12 -33.21
CA ALA A 666 -20.23 23.54 -32.87
C ALA A 666 -21.13 22.31 -32.71
N LYS A 667 -22.34 22.51 -32.17
CA LYS A 667 -23.30 21.44 -31.84
C LYS A 667 -23.67 20.50 -33.00
N ASP A 668 -23.54 20.95 -34.23
CA ASP A 668 -23.84 20.20 -35.45
C ASP A 668 -22.63 19.46 -36.06
N LYS A 669 -21.44 19.59 -35.45
CA LYS A 669 -20.19 18.98 -35.94
C LYS A 669 -19.85 17.70 -35.19
N ARG A 670 -19.36 16.71 -35.93
CA ARG A 670 -18.72 15.49 -35.41
C ARG A 670 -17.20 15.63 -35.52
N CYS A 671 -16.53 15.48 -34.38
CA CYS A 671 -15.09 15.62 -34.26
C CYS A 671 -14.44 14.32 -33.79
N VAL A 672 -13.23 14.04 -34.28
CA VAL A 672 -12.42 12.89 -33.82
C VAL A 672 -11.12 13.38 -33.19
N ASP A 673 -10.87 12.95 -31.95
CA ASP A 673 -9.61 13.15 -31.23
C ASP A 673 -8.72 11.92 -31.35
N ILE A 674 -7.58 12.05 -32.03
CA ILE A 674 -6.67 10.95 -32.34
C ILE A 674 -5.55 10.94 -31.30
N GLY A 675 -5.50 9.87 -30.49
CA GLY A 675 -4.59 9.80 -29.34
C GLY A 675 -5.13 10.58 -28.14
N CYS A 676 -6.42 10.41 -27.83
CA CYS A 676 -7.15 11.24 -26.87
C CYS A 676 -6.73 11.05 -25.40
N GLY A 677 -5.93 10.03 -25.08
CA GLY A 677 -5.63 9.64 -23.69
C GLY A 677 -6.92 9.38 -22.91
N ILE A 678 -6.96 9.88 -21.67
CA ILE A 678 -8.17 9.87 -20.81
C ILE A 678 -9.19 10.97 -21.15
N GLY A 679 -8.99 11.72 -22.24
CA GLY A 679 -9.97 12.68 -22.77
C GLY A 679 -9.92 14.09 -22.16
N GLY A 680 -8.79 14.55 -21.61
CA GLY A 680 -8.67 15.88 -20.98
C GLY A 680 -9.09 17.03 -21.91
N ILE A 681 -8.59 17.04 -23.15
CA ILE A 681 -8.96 18.04 -24.16
C ILE A 681 -10.45 17.99 -24.48
N MET A 682 -11.00 16.77 -24.62
CA MET A 682 -12.42 16.57 -24.91
C MET A 682 -13.32 17.13 -23.81
N GLN A 683 -12.87 17.14 -22.54
CA GLN A 683 -13.60 17.76 -21.43
C GLN A 683 -13.62 19.28 -21.57
N ASP A 684 -12.47 19.90 -21.88
CA ASP A 684 -12.39 21.35 -22.09
C ASP A 684 -13.15 21.82 -23.34
N LEU A 685 -13.34 20.93 -24.31
CA LEU A 685 -14.09 21.17 -25.54
C LEU A 685 -15.56 20.77 -25.47
N ALA A 686 -16.02 20.14 -24.39
CA ALA A 686 -17.38 19.64 -24.26
C ALA A 686 -18.43 20.76 -24.42
N ASP A 687 -18.13 21.96 -23.92
CA ASP A 687 -19.00 23.13 -23.96
C ASP A 687 -19.27 23.66 -25.39
N THR A 688 -18.47 23.27 -26.38
CA THR A 688 -18.74 23.59 -27.80
C THR A 688 -20.00 22.91 -28.32
N GLY A 689 -20.44 21.83 -27.64
CA GLY A 689 -21.59 21.01 -28.01
C GLY A 689 -21.33 20.04 -29.16
N ALA A 690 -20.15 20.02 -29.77
CA ALA A 690 -19.79 19.08 -30.84
C ALA A 690 -19.81 17.63 -30.33
N ASP A 691 -20.11 16.67 -31.22
CA ASP A 691 -20.03 15.23 -30.91
C ASP A 691 -18.58 14.75 -31.09
N ILE A 692 -17.84 14.63 -29.99
CA ILE A 692 -16.40 14.31 -30.01
C ILE A 692 -16.17 12.83 -29.68
N THR A 693 -15.56 12.10 -30.62
CA THR A 693 -15.13 10.71 -30.42
C THR A 693 -13.62 10.63 -30.27
N GLY A 694 -13.15 10.21 -29.10
CA GLY A 694 -11.73 9.98 -28.81
C GLY A 694 -11.30 8.57 -29.20
N ILE A 695 -10.12 8.45 -29.81
CA ILE A 695 -9.51 7.17 -30.18
C ILE A 695 -8.18 7.03 -29.43
N THR A 696 -8.04 5.94 -28.67
CA THR A 696 -6.77 5.56 -28.02
C THR A 696 -6.52 4.06 -28.17
N ILE A 697 -5.24 3.65 -28.20
CA ILE A 697 -4.85 2.24 -28.26
C ILE A 697 -5.00 1.55 -26.89
N ALA A 698 -4.94 2.32 -25.80
CA ALA A 698 -4.88 1.82 -24.43
C ALA A 698 -6.29 1.61 -23.85
N SER A 699 -6.66 0.36 -23.56
CA SER A 699 -8.01 0.00 -23.10
C SER A 699 -8.37 0.54 -21.72
N ASN A 700 -7.38 0.75 -20.84
CA ASN A 700 -7.57 1.36 -19.52
C ASN A 700 -8.01 2.82 -19.62
N GLU A 701 -7.43 3.60 -20.54
CA GLU A 701 -7.80 5.01 -20.76
C GLU A 701 -9.25 5.16 -21.25
N VAL A 702 -9.74 4.18 -22.02
CA VAL A 702 -11.13 4.12 -22.48
C VAL A 702 -12.09 4.00 -21.30
N VAL A 703 -11.78 3.15 -20.33
CA VAL A 703 -12.63 2.96 -19.14
C VAL A 703 -12.63 4.24 -18.31
N THR A 704 -11.44 4.70 -17.91
CA THR A 704 -11.26 5.88 -17.06
C THR A 704 -11.87 7.14 -17.68
N GLY A 705 -11.59 7.43 -18.95
CA GLY A 705 -12.09 8.65 -19.59
C GLY A 705 -13.61 8.68 -19.76
N ASN A 706 -14.23 7.53 -20.09
CA ASN A 706 -15.69 7.45 -20.19
C ASN A 706 -16.37 7.54 -18.82
N GLU A 707 -15.76 7.04 -17.74
CA GLU A 707 -16.21 7.25 -16.37
C GLU A 707 -16.17 8.73 -16.00
N HIS A 708 -15.08 9.44 -16.31
CA HIS A 708 -14.97 10.88 -16.08
C HIS A 708 -16.04 11.70 -16.80
N PHE A 709 -16.38 11.35 -18.06
CA PHE A 709 -17.48 12.01 -18.77
C PHE A 709 -18.83 11.78 -18.08
N LYS A 710 -19.07 10.56 -17.58
CA LYS A 710 -20.30 10.20 -16.85
C LYS A 710 -20.43 10.97 -15.54
N GLU A 711 -19.35 11.07 -14.76
CA GLU A 711 -19.31 11.81 -13.50
C GLU A 711 -19.57 13.31 -13.69
N LYS A 712 -19.00 13.89 -14.75
CA LYS A 712 -19.20 15.32 -15.11
C LYS A 712 -20.46 15.58 -15.93
N ASN A 713 -21.28 14.56 -16.17
CA ASN A 713 -22.52 14.63 -16.95
C ASN A 713 -22.30 15.18 -18.40
N ILE A 714 -21.14 14.90 -18.98
CA ILE A 714 -20.78 15.22 -20.37
C ILE A 714 -21.34 14.12 -21.27
N LYS A 715 -22.23 14.48 -22.20
CA LYS A 715 -22.97 13.51 -23.04
C LYS A 715 -22.52 13.47 -24.51
N ASN A 716 -21.78 14.48 -24.94
CA ASN A 716 -21.32 14.68 -26.30
C ASN A 716 -19.86 14.22 -26.51
N CYS A 717 -19.26 13.54 -25.53
CA CYS A 717 -17.91 12.98 -25.61
C CYS A 717 -17.95 11.48 -25.33
N ARG A 718 -17.22 10.70 -26.11
CA ARG A 718 -17.02 9.25 -25.89
C ARG A 718 -15.64 8.82 -26.34
N ILE A 719 -15.02 7.88 -25.64
CA ILE A 719 -13.73 7.28 -26.04
C ILE A 719 -13.95 5.84 -26.50
N VAL A 720 -13.25 5.45 -27.56
CA VAL A 720 -13.28 4.11 -28.14
C VAL A 720 -11.84 3.59 -28.31
N GLN A 721 -11.63 2.31 -28.04
CA GLN A 721 -10.34 1.67 -28.31
C GLN A 721 -10.11 1.54 -29.81
N GLY A 722 -8.99 2.02 -30.33
CA GLY A 722 -8.67 1.93 -31.75
C GLY A 722 -7.22 2.26 -32.08
N ASN A 723 -6.74 1.73 -33.22
CA ASN A 723 -5.44 2.07 -33.78
C ASN A 723 -5.61 3.23 -34.76
N CYS A 724 -4.83 4.31 -34.64
CA CYS A 724 -4.94 5.45 -35.56
C CYS A 724 -4.56 5.12 -37.01
N CYS A 725 -3.80 4.03 -37.23
CA CYS A 725 -3.51 3.48 -38.56
C CYS A 725 -4.61 2.54 -39.10
N CYS A 726 -5.67 2.30 -38.33
CA CYS A 726 -6.86 1.53 -38.72
C CYS A 726 -8.04 1.95 -37.85
N LEU A 727 -8.63 3.11 -38.15
CA LEU A 727 -9.65 3.76 -37.34
C LEU A 727 -10.97 2.97 -37.39
N PRO A 728 -11.56 2.61 -36.24
CA PRO A 728 -12.84 1.88 -36.17
C PRO A 728 -14.04 2.80 -36.43
N LEU A 729 -13.96 3.62 -37.48
CA LEU A 729 -14.91 4.65 -37.86
C LEU A 729 -15.27 4.50 -39.33
N LEU A 730 -16.49 4.93 -39.69
CA LEU A 730 -16.99 4.84 -41.07
C LEU A 730 -16.43 5.95 -41.96
N ASP A 731 -16.33 5.66 -43.26
CA ASP A 731 -15.87 6.59 -44.28
C ASP A 731 -16.77 7.83 -44.39
N ASN A 732 -16.17 9.01 -44.59
CA ASN A 732 -16.86 10.28 -44.85
C ASN A 732 -17.96 10.66 -43.81
N GLN A 733 -17.81 10.26 -42.55
CA GLN A 733 -18.80 10.54 -41.49
C GLN A 733 -18.40 11.64 -40.50
N THR A 734 -17.17 12.16 -40.61
CA THR A 734 -16.61 13.11 -39.64
C THR A 734 -16.41 14.49 -40.28
N ASP A 735 -16.79 15.56 -39.58
CA ASP A 735 -16.63 16.94 -40.04
C ASP A 735 -15.20 17.46 -39.88
N CYS A 736 -14.55 17.07 -38.78
CA CYS A 736 -13.20 17.50 -38.44
C CYS A 736 -12.48 16.47 -37.54
N ALA A 737 -11.16 16.50 -37.53
CA ALA A 737 -10.36 15.69 -36.63
C ALA A 737 -9.18 16.51 -36.09
N TYR A 738 -8.66 16.10 -34.93
CA TYR A 738 -7.41 16.64 -34.42
C TYR A 738 -6.53 15.58 -33.79
N ALA A 739 -5.22 15.86 -33.79
CA ALA A 739 -4.22 15.07 -33.12
C ALA A 739 -3.30 16.01 -32.34
N VAL A 740 -3.35 15.92 -31.01
CA VAL A 740 -2.50 16.72 -30.12
C VAL A 740 -1.47 15.78 -29.48
N TYR A 741 -0.20 15.98 -29.80
CA TYR A 741 0.91 15.21 -29.25
C TYR A 741 0.84 13.69 -29.49
N ALA A 742 0.08 13.25 -30.50
CA ALA A 742 -0.17 11.84 -30.77
C ALA A 742 0.66 11.26 -31.93
N LEU A 743 0.86 12.01 -33.01
CA LEU A 743 1.42 11.48 -34.24
C LEU A 743 2.94 11.27 -34.18
N LYS A 744 3.66 11.99 -33.30
CA LYS A 744 5.10 11.83 -33.08
C LYS A 744 5.56 10.42 -32.66
N TYR A 745 4.64 9.57 -32.21
CA TYR A 745 4.93 8.19 -31.84
C TYR A 745 4.91 7.23 -33.04
N LEU A 746 4.47 7.67 -34.22
CA LEU A 746 4.43 6.87 -35.43
C LEU A 746 5.75 7.01 -36.20
N PRO A 747 6.40 5.90 -36.60
CA PRO A 747 7.58 5.98 -37.48
C PRO A 747 7.20 6.45 -38.89
N ASP A 748 6.02 6.07 -39.36
CA ASP A 748 5.43 6.46 -40.64
C ASP A 748 4.03 7.05 -40.41
N LEU A 749 3.83 8.26 -40.92
CA LEU A 749 2.58 8.99 -40.81
C LEU A 749 1.56 8.56 -41.86
N GLU A 750 2.00 8.02 -43.00
CA GLU A 750 1.15 7.76 -44.17
C GLU A 750 -0.09 6.92 -43.84
N PRO A 751 -0.01 5.80 -43.09
CA PRO A 751 -1.19 4.99 -42.76
C PRO A 751 -2.22 5.74 -41.91
N ALA A 752 -1.78 6.45 -40.86
CA ALA A 752 -2.69 7.21 -40.00
C ALA A 752 -3.35 8.38 -40.75
N LEU A 753 -2.55 9.04 -41.59
CA LEU A 753 -2.99 10.13 -42.45
C LEU A 753 -4.05 9.65 -43.47
N LEU A 754 -3.86 8.50 -44.11
CA LEU A 754 -4.85 7.89 -45.02
C LEU A 754 -6.17 7.57 -44.30
N GLU A 755 -6.10 7.04 -43.09
CA GLU A 755 -7.29 6.75 -42.28
C GLU A 755 -8.03 8.02 -41.87
N VAL A 756 -7.32 9.09 -41.48
CA VAL A 756 -7.94 10.40 -41.24
C VAL A 756 -8.63 10.92 -42.48
N SER A 757 -7.98 10.83 -43.65
CA SER A 757 -8.58 11.23 -44.92
C SER A 757 -9.82 10.40 -45.26
N ARG A 758 -9.85 9.11 -44.92
CA ARG A 758 -10.97 8.21 -45.16
C ARG A 758 -12.20 8.59 -44.34
N ILE A 759 -12.01 8.91 -43.06
CA ILE A 759 -13.13 9.21 -42.14
C ILE A 759 -13.70 10.62 -42.32
N LEU A 760 -12.88 11.57 -42.78
CA LEU A 760 -13.29 12.95 -43.01
C LEU A 760 -14.17 13.04 -44.27
N ARG A 761 -15.25 13.81 -44.17
CA ARG A 761 -16.03 14.19 -45.36
C ARG A 761 -15.20 15.09 -46.29
N PRO A 762 -15.57 15.22 -47.58
CA PRO A 762 -14.96 16.22 -48.46
C PRO A 762 -15.04 17.64 -47.85
N GLY A 763 -13.89 18.32 -47.79
CA GLY A 763 -13.78 19.63 -47.15
C GLY A 763 -13.69 19.62 -45.62
N GLY A 764 -13.58 18.44 -44.99
CA GLY A 764 -13.33 18.31 -43.56
C GLY A 764 -11.95 18.85 -43.14
N LEU A 765 -11.85 19.29 -41.89
CA LEU A 765 -10.64 19.92 -41.35
C LEU A 765 -9.84 18.93 -40.49
N PHE A 766 -8.52 18.92 -40.66
CA PHE A 766 -7.62 18.16 -39.79
C PHE A 766 -6.59 19.10 -39.16
N LEU A 767 -6.51 19.11 -37.83
CA LEU A 767 -5.55 19.91 -37.08
C LEU A 767 -4.55 19.01 -36.36
N VAL A 768 -3.26 19.32 -36.53
CA VAL A 768 -2.19 18.65 -35.80
C VAL A 768 -1.43 19.67 -34.96
N TYR A 769 -1.28 19.37 -33.67
CA TYR A 769 -0.40 20.10 -32.76
C TYR A 769 0.63 19.11 -32.21
N ASP A 770 1.88 19.18 -32.67
CA ASP A 770 2.91 18.21 -32.29
C ASP A 770 4.33 18.79 -32.31
N LEU A 771 5.28 18.03 -31.75
CA LEU A 771 6.71 18.38 -31.72
C LEU A 771 7.39 17.98 -33.03
N LEU A 772 8.01 18.95 -33.71
CA LEU A 772 8.64 18.74 -35.01
C LEU A 772 10.08 19.25 -35.04
N LYS A 773 10.93 18.56 -35.81
CA LYS A 773 12.25 19.10 -36.18
C LYS A 773 12.07 20.23 -37.20
N THR A 774 12.51 21.42 -36.82
CA THR A 774 12.55 22.57 -37.73
C THR A 774 13.66 22.42 -38.76
N ASP A 775 13.60 23.22 -39.82
CA ASP A 775 14.62 23.22 -40.89
C ASP A 775 16.04 23.56 -40.37
N LYS A 776 16.13 24.19 -39.19
CA LYS A 776 17.41 24.48 -38.50
C LYS A 776 18.11 23.24 -37.94
N PHE A 777 17.44 22.09 -37.85
CA PHE A 777 18.06 20.85 -37.35
C PHE A 777 19.24 20.38 -38.20
N GLY A 778 19.19 20.57 -39.53
CA GLY A 778 20.27 20.17 -40.44
C GLY A 778 21.60 20.86 -40.13
N ILE A 779 21.55 22.12 -39.68
CA ILE A 779 22.70 22.96 -39.31
C ILE A 779 22.91 23.10 -37.80
N ALA A 780 22.19 22.32 -36.99
CA ALA A 780 22.23 22.42 -35.54
C ALA A 780 23.63 22.11 -34.96
N SER A 781 23.94 22.62 -33.77
CA SER A 781 25.13 22.21 -33.02
C SER A 781 25.01 20.75 -32.58
N GLU A 782 26.13 20.10 -32.25
CA GLU A 782 26.11 18.72 -31.73
C GLU A 782 25.31 18.64 -30.42
N GLU A 783 25.36 19.68 -29.59
CA GLU A 783 24.55 19.83 -28.37
C GLU A 783 23.05 19.80 -28.67
N SER A 784 22.59 20.58 -29.65
CA SER A 784 21.18 20.60 -30.07
C SER A 784 20.71 19.27 -30.65
N ARG A 785 21.59 18.55 -31.39
CA ARG A 785 21.29 17.20 -31.89
C ARG A 785 21.22 16.18 -30.76
N SER A 786 22.08 16.33 -29.74
CA SER A 786 22.09 15.48 -28.55
C SER A 786 20.82 15.67 -27.71
N LEU A 787 20.36 16.91 -27.49
CA LEU A 787 19.12 17.23 -26.78
C LEU A 787 17.90 16.53 -27.41
N ILE A 788 17.78 16.60 -28.74
CA ILE A 788 16.69 15.93 -29.47
C ILE A 788 16.79 14.41 -29.34
N LYS A 789 17.99 13.83 -29.44
CA LYS A 789 18.18 12.38 -29.23
C LYS A 789 17.83 11.96 -27.80
N ASN A 790 18.14 12.80 -26.81
CA ASN A 790 17.81 12.55 -25.41
C ASN A 790 16.29 12.62 -25.17
N LEU A 791 15.59 13.55 -25.81
CA LEU A 791 14.13 13.61 -25.79
C LEU A 791 13.51 12.36 -26.44
N GLU A 792 14.01 11.98 -27.62
CA GLU A 792 13.57 10.79 -28.35
C GLU A 792 13.74 9.52 -27.50
N TYR A 793 14.91 9.41 -26.84
CA TYR A 793 15.20 8.34 -25.91
C TYR A 793 14.29 8.37 -24.68
N ALA A 794 14.21 9.51 -23.97
CA ALA A 794 13.50 9.61 -22.70
C ALA A 794 12.01 9.26 -22.83
N CYS A 795 11.36 9.72 -23.90
CA CYS A 795 9.95 9.44 -24.15
C CYS A 795 9.67 8.12 -24.89
N GLY A 796 10.71 7.33 -25.20
CA GLY A 796 10.55 6.07 -25.93
C GLY A 796 10.03 6.24 -27.36
N MET A 797 10.27 7.38 -28.00
CA MET A 797 9.67 7.71 -29.30
C MET A 797 10.63 7.43 -30.48
N PRO A 798 10.11 7.18 -31.70
CA PRO A 798 10.91 7.20 -32.91
C PRO A 798 11.51 8.59 -33.15
N SER A 799 12.35 8.71 -34.18
CA SER A 799 12.95 10.00 -34.50
C SER A 799 11.88 11.01 -34.88
N LEU A 800 11.86 12.18 -34.25
CA LEU A 800 10.83 13.19 -34.50
C LEU A 800 10.81 13.56 -35.98
N HIS A 801 9.60 13.69 -36.54
CA HIS A 801 9.43 14.07 -37.92
C HIS A 801 9.97 15.47 -38.20
N THR A 802 10.47 15.68 -39.41
CA THR A 802 10.79 17.03 -39.88
C THR A 802 9.51 17.73 -40.33
N ARG A 803 9.52 19.07 -40.30
CA ARG A 803 8.45 19.86 -40.93
C ARG A 803 8.21 19.44 -42.38
N GLN A 804 9.27 19.11 -43.12
CA GLN A 804 9.17 18.66 -44.50
C GLN A 804 8.53 17.28 -44.61
N ALA A 805 8.73 16.37 -43.65
CA ALA A 805 8.05 15.07 -43.64
C ALA A 805 6.54 15.20 -43.49
N PHE A 806 6.04 16.14 -42.67
CA PHE A 806 4.60 16.47 -42.62
C PHE A 806 4.08 17.13 -43.90
N LYS A 807 4.94 17.85 -44.64
CA LYS A 807 4.59 18.40 -45.96
C LYS A 807 4.66 17.38 -47.10
N ASN A 808 5.55 16.39 -46.99
CA ASN A 808 5.87 15.41 -48.03
C ASN A 808 5.15 14.07 -47.83
N GLY A 809 4.71 13.76 -46.60
CA GLY A 809 3.84 12.63 -46.31
C GLY A 809 2.72 12.69 -47.32
N ARG A 810 2.65 11.69 -48.20
CA ARG A 810 1.86 11.73 -49.44
C ARG A 810 0.39 11.74 -49.11
N LEU A 811 -0.08 12.92 -48.77
CA LEU A 811 -1.46 13.28 -48.80
C LEU A 811 -1.52 14.61 -49.54
N PHE A 812 -2.31 14.57 -50.62
CA PHE A 812 -2.96 15.72 -51.24
C PHE A 812 -2.19 16.48 -52.34
N PRO A 813 -2.35 16.08 -53.61
CA PRO A 813 -2.08 16.94 -54.77
C PRO A 813 -3.02 18.16 -54.88
N THR A 814 -4.09 18.24 -54.07
CA THR A 814 -5.24 19.14 -54.33
C THR A 814 -5.76 19.96 -53.13
N TYR A 815 -5.01 20.12 -52.03
CA TYR A 815 -5.48 20.87 -50.86
C TYR A 815 -4.49 21.96 -50.40
N SER A 816 -5.00 23.07 -49.85
CA SER A 816 -4.20 24.17 -49.32
C SER A 816 -3.75 23.89 -47.88
N LEU A 817 -2.45 23.71 -47.66
CA LEU A 817 -1.88 23.56 -46.32
C LEU A 817 -1.60 24.93 -45.69
N SER A 818 -2.23 25.23 -44.55
CA SER A 818 -1.92 26.38 -43.70
C SER A 818 -1.11 25.90 -42.48
N ILE A 819 0.10 26.43 -42.28
CA ILE A 819 0.90 26.18 -41.06
C ILE A 819 0.98 27.48 -40.29
N THR A 820 0.22 27.60 -39.21
CA THR A 820 0.30 28.72 -38.26
C THR A 820 1.30 28.38 -37.16
N ARG A 821 2.27 29.27 -36.93
CA ARG A 821 3.26 29.13 -35.85
C ARG A 821 2.72 29.86 -34.61
N LEU A 822 2.25 29.12 -33.60
CA LEU A 822 1.69 29.73 -32.38
C LEU A 822 2.77 30.39 -31.47
N ALA A 823 4.05 30.15 -31.73
CA ALA A 823 5.17 30.75 -31.01
C ALA A 823 6.21 31.35 -31.99
N SER A 824 6.01 32.59 -32.44
CA SER A 824 7.13 33.42 -32.93
C SER A 824 6.92 34.93 -32.90
N ASP A 825 5.71 35.46 -32.75
CA ASP A 825 5.51 36.89 -33.02
C ASP A 825 5.92 37.84 -31.88
N ARG A 826 6.56 37.36 -30.81
CA ARG A 826 7.23 38.20 -29.79
C ARG A 826 8.60 37.74 -29.31
N LEU A 827 9.19 36.70 -29.91
CA LEU A 827 10.62 36.39 -29.64
C LEU A 827 11.56 37.35 -30.38
N ALA A 828 11.06 38.15 -31.33
CA ALA A 828 11.86 39.16 -32.03
C ALA A 828 12.17 40.42 -31.18
N ASP A 829 11.41 40.68 -30.11
CA ASP A 829 11.68 41.81 -29.20
C ASP A 829 12.52 41.42 -27.97
N PHE A 830 12.81 40.12 -27.78
CA PHE A 830 13.67 39.62 -26.71
C PHE A 830 15.15 39.48 -27.13
N ASP A 831 15.50 39.88 -28.35
CA ASP A 831 16.81 39.62 -28.98
C ASP A 831 17.86 40.71 -28.70
N ARG A 832 17.79 41.41 -27.55
CA ARG A 832 18.81 42.41 -27.19
C ARG A 832 19.53 42.25 -25.86
N THR A 833 19.09 41.39 -24.94
CA THR A 833 19.82 41.23 -23.67
C THR A 833 19.57 39.87 -23.00
N SER A 834 20.14 38.80 -23.55
CA SER A 834 20.72 37.69 -22.77
C SER A 834 21.02 36.52 -23.69
N THR A 835 22.30 36.25 -23.86
CA THR A 835 22.87 35.09 -24.53
C THR A 835 22.37 33.78 -23.92
N SER A 836 22.14 32.81 -24.82
CA SER A 836 22.07 31.34 -24.63
C SER A 836 20.88 30.75 -23.87
N TYR A 837 19.80 30.44 -24.60
CA TYR A 837 18.98 29.25 -24.34
C TYR A 837 18.65 28.55 -25.67
N HIS A 838 19.33 27.44 -25.93
CA HIS A 838 19.05 26.50 -27.02
C HIS A 838 18.39 25.25 -26.41
N ALA A 839 17.16 25.01 -26.86
CA ALA A 839 16.35 23.79 -26.84
C ALA A 839 16.01 23.17 -25.48
#